data_AF-A0A534I339-F1
#
_entry.id   AF-A0A534I339-F1
#
_cell.length_a   1.000
_cell.length_b   1.000
_cell.length_c   1.000
_cell.angle_alpha   90.00
_cell.angle_beta   90.00
_cell.angle_gamma   90.00
#
_symmetry.space_group_name_H-M   'P 1'
#
loop_
_entity.id
_entity.type
_entity.pdbx_description
1 polymer ?
#
loop_
_entity_poly.entity_id
_entity_poly.type
_entity_poly.pdbx_seq_one_letter_code
_entity_poly.pdbx_strand_id
1 'polypeptide(L)'
;WAYVAVILMVWFAVELFLDRFRNEDTMGTWALFVIALGTPLVIALQWYVVRGQVRVWYDVPVYLFLASFVFGLAFTVTRDYPWTLVIPSTLVAAAVGLGVGVLVNPTLASAFLSGAGYFVQTKVVTTIAEDQLPGMSQIILSFGFFTFGMGLAAIAYLVWQLPRRRDLAYNLIVVWVFAAIFMAITAARFIFNASPAFALVSGFAVDQILVRADFVTMRRTYRSLATGSWRNALRKSVKFRHILAVLGLVFLVLLPNVWWAVDASIPFDLKAQYDRQIGNVLPSFLRAPGYNPSGSSPFYLGAFGYNVPKASEYYPAAWEWFAKQDADQPRELRPAFLSWWDYGFEAVDRGAHPTVADNFQDGFALAGQFITAQNETEGIALLAIRILEGDFRTHRPTFSPGVLAALEGAGLTADIFRNAFLRPQDYVAIVLADPVRFGPWAPDMIAQNAAYVFLTHWITEHLNKEGAVAFYHAVRAATHWDIGYFAVDSRLFPISVQNTGIFYAPVKLSDHRVLQIRDGRVLPLDFFQVLVTTNVHPQPTPVQQIGPGEQVQSQTIQYQPAFYNSMFYRSYVGYSPTDLGSANVTEIPGIGQSLQSTPPMPAWNLTHFRVVYRTAYYNPFPNPANHTDAWRAMNYDDATRLQANITAGTIKGTVDLSPTTSVVNGVVFLRYYDGALVNGTLRAGSSPLPGVRITVTDELGTPHHVTTTDASGHYSALVPFGDITITASVGPTTRTTLINSRVLATTKLHVTVDQAMRAPVDRDADGLPDWIITRDLESEARQVQGTAYYDLNRNNVFDAGDQRAGAPTITLSDREFAYERTERAAPDGTLLIGDLPPGTYAVRIALNGRTLAGTDLGPNPVSGPDQDVSVPYSIVHGFSNSEAGDAIPGASIEFKDETNGTVIPTLSQGNGSYRVGPLLAGNYTISATSAERTSAPTRIQVSGADQALNLTLAPSGTVAGTTFFFGTPRPFATLQFQSAADPRTVRTITSDVDARFSVGLPAGEWFVNGRFYDATRLYAFLGHVTVVAGGTTPLSAVFGDGVWVNGTVRDPSGASSPQADIAFANPAGEVWLRTDSQGGYLAFLPGGFYDVEAFTRAGAYFAPVSLVTSGRRDVTLVGSSNTVGWKAYRDTNGNGAADPGRRSRAPTSICGMILEPMCSSRPRPRATSRSRSSPTGPTRGARPPRDTRPAPSRRRLPRPCNRSRPSRSRRSSCRSRGPSSWGAARSSTGPSESPPPRWEGAPWLRPRTRIRTAGIRCASSPAPMG
;
A
#
# COMPACT_ATOMS: atom_id res chain seq x y z
N TRP A 1 -14.62 48.27 0.44
CA TRP A 1 -15.24 49.24 -0.50
C TRP A 1 -16.70 48.89 -0.80
N ALA A 2 -16.98 47.83 -1.58
CA ALA A 2 -18.32 47.46 -2.06
C ALA A 2 -19.49 47.57 -1.06
N TYR A 3 -19.32 47.12 0.20
CA TYR A 3 -20.32 47.22 1.27
C TYR A 3 -20.95 48.61 1.42
N VAL A 4 -20.13 49.67 1.38
CA VAL A 4 -20.59 51.07 1.52
C VAL A 4 -21.36 51.52 0.28
N ALA A 5 -20.92 51.10 -0.91
CA ALA A 5 -21.63 51.38 -2.16
C ALA A 5 -23.02 50.73 -2.16
N VAL A 6 -23.14 49.45 -1.77
CA VAL A 6 -24.43 48.75 -1.68
C VAL A 6 -25.37 49.43 -0.68
N ILE A 7 -24.90 49.82 0.51
CA ILE A 7 -25.71 50.58 1.49
C ILE A 7 -26.21 51.89 0.91
N LEU A 8 -25.32 52.69 0.28
CA LEU A 8 -25.69 53.98 -0.30
C LEU A 8 -26.63 53.81 -1.49
N MET A 9 -26.52 52.73 -2.27
CA MET A 9 -27.46 52.41 -3.36
C MET A 9 -28.83 51.98 -2.83
N VAL A 10 -28.89 51.20 -1.75
CA VAL A 10 -30.16 50.81 -1.10
C VAL A 10 -30.86 52.03 -0.50
N TRP A 11 -30.12 52.91 0.20
CA TRP A 11 -30.67 54.20 0.63
C TRP A 11 -31.14 55.04 -0.56
N PHE A 12 -30.30 55.21 -1.59
CA PHE A 12 -30.61 56.05 -2.74
C PHE A 12 -31.85 55.56 -3.48
N ALA A 13 -32.01 54.25 -3.69
CA ALA A 13 -33.22 53.67 -4.28
C ALA A 13 -34.45 53.93 -3.40
N VAL A 14 -34.36 53.72 -2.09
CA VAL A 14 -35.46 53.99 -1.14
C VAL A 14 -35.85 55.47 -1.15
N GLU A 15 -34.88 56.39 -1.15
CA GLU A 15 -35.14 57.83 -1.18
C GLU A 15 -35.77 58.25 -2.52
N LEU A 16 -35.25 57.78 -3.67
CA LEU A 16 -35.87 58.03 -4.98
C LEU A 16 -37.35 57.59 -5.02
N PHE A 17 -37.69 56.44 -4.42
CA PHE A 17 -39.07 56.00 -4.32
C PHE A 17 -39.88 56.86 -3.35
N LEU A 18 -39.35 57.20 -2.17
CA LEU A 18 -40.04 58.06 -1.20
C LEU A 18 -40.30 59.46 -1.77
N ASP A 19 -39.30 60.11 -2.36
CA ASP A 19 -39.40 61.40 -3.04
C ASP A 19 -40.42 61.34 -4.18
N ARG A 20 -40.42 60.27 -4.99
CA ARG A 20 -41.41 60.08 -6.07
C ARG A 20 -42.84 59.87 -5.55
N PHE A 21 -43.03 59.18 -4.42
CA PHE A 21 -44.34 59.05 -3.76
C PHE A 21 -44.79 60.35 -3.07
N ARG A 22 -43.85 61.20 -2.61
CA ARG A 22 -44.11 62.55 -2.07
C ARG A 22 -44.30 63.61 -3.17
N ASN A 23 -43.93 63.28 -4.41
CA ASN A 23 -43.81 64.17 -5.56
C ASN A 23 -42.85 65.35 -5.31
N GLU A 24 -41.68 65.03 -4.74
CA GLU A 24 -40.55 65.94 -4.49
C GLU A 24 -39.46 65.74 -5.58
N ASP A 25 -38.58 66.73 -5.80
CA ASP A 25 -37.57 66.69 -6.88
C ASP A 25 -36.32 65.88 -6.47
N THR A 26 -36.04 64.82 -7.21
CA THR A 26 -34.94 63.87 -6.96
C THR A 26 -33.56 64.36 -7.43
N MET A 27 -33.49 65.48 -8.17
CA MET A 27 -32.24 66.00 -8.75
C MET A 27 -31.15 66.23 -7.69
N GLY A 28 -31.52 66.76 -6.52
CA GLY A 28 -30.58 67.01 -5.42
C GLY A 28 -30.04 65.70 -4.82
N THR A 29 -30.93 64.74 -4.56
CA THR A 29 -30.61 63.41 -4.05
C THR A 29 -29.67 62.66 -5.01
N TRP A 30 -29.94 62.73 -6.32
CA TRP A 30 -29.07 62.15 -7.36
C TRP A 30 -27.70 62.83 -7.42
N ALA A 31 -27.65 64.17 -7.46
CA ALA A 31 -26.37 64.90 -7.51
C ALA A 31 -25.47 64.58 -6.31
N LEU A 32 -26.05 64.50 -5.10
CA LEU A 32 -25.33 64.11 -3.88
C LEU A 32 -24.80 62.67 -3.96
N PHE A 33 -25.61 61.70 -4.41
CA PHE A 33 -25.19 60.31 -4.63
C PHE A 33 -24.04 60.21 -5.63
N VAL A 34 -24.14 60.91 -6.76
CA VAL A 34 -23.14 60.92 -7.83
C VAL A 34 -21.81 61.48 -7.35
N ILE A 35 -21.81 62.58 -6.57
CA ILE A 35 -20.60 63.14 -5.98
C ILE A 35 -20.01 62.18 -4.92
N ALA A 36 -20.84 61.63 -4.04
CA ALA A 36 -20.40 60.81 -2.91
C ALA A 36 -19.75 59.48 -3.32
N LEU A 37 -20.25 58.81 -4.37
CA LEU A 37 -19.69 57.54 -4.87
C LEU A 37 -18.78 57.70 -6.09
N GLY A 38 -19.04 58.67 -6.97
CA GLY A 38 -18.21 58.90 -8.16
C GLY A 38 -16.81 59.41 -7.79
N THR A 39 -16.70 60.34 -6.84
CA THR A 39 -15.42 60.95 -6.49
C THR A 39 -14.40 59.93 -5.95
N PRO A 40 -14.74 59.04 -5.00
CA PRO A 40 -13.79 58.04 -4.50
C PRO A 40 -13.45 56.96 -5.54
N LEU A 41 -14.39 56.59 -6.44
CA LEU A 41 -14.09 55.68 -7.55
C LEU A 41 -12.99 56.26 -8.45
N VAL A 42 -13.16 57.51 -8.90
CA VAL A 42 -12.15 58.20 -9.73
C VAL A 42 -10.79 58.30 -9.03
N ILE A 43 -10.78 58.62 -7.72
CA ILE A 43 -9.53 58.70 -6.93
C ILE A 43 -8.86 57.31 -6.80
N ALA A 44 -9.64 56.25 -6.60
CA ALA A 44 -9.13 54.89 -6.38
C ALA A 44 -8.68 54.19 -7.67
N LEU A 45 -9.20 54.57 -8.85
CA LEU A 45 -8.89 53.98 -10.15
C LEU A 45 -7.39 53.79 -10.37
N GLN A 46 -6.58 54.82 -10.11
CA GLN A 46 -5.13 54.78 -10.30
C GLN A 46 -4.45 53.63 -9.53
N TRP A 47 -4.94 53.32 -8.32
CA TRP A 47 -4.37 52.28 -7.47
C TRP A 47 -4.69 50.89 -8.02
N TYR A 48 -5.95 50.65 -8.40
CA TYR A 48 -6.37 49.38 -8.99
C TYR A 48 -5.76 49.14 -10.38
N VAL A 49 -5.52 50.20 -11.17
CA VAL A 49 -4.79 50.11 -12.45
C VAL A 49 -3.33 49.73 -12.22
N VAL A 50 -2.60 50.44 -11.36
CA VAL A 50 -1.18 50.15 -11.06
C VAL A 50 -0.98 48.77 -10.42
N ARG A 51 -1.97 48.27 -9.68
CA ARG A 51 -1.96 46.92 -9.08
C ARG A 51 -2.49 45.81 -10.00
N GLY A 52 -2.98 46.13 -11.22
CA GLY A 52 -3.62 45.16 -12.12
C GLY A 52 -4.99 44.62 -11.65
N GLN A 53 -5.50 45.09 -10.51
CA GLN A 53 -6.66 44.55 -9.78
C GLN A 53 -8.02 45.11 -10.24
N VAL A 54 -8.07 45.79 -11.39
CA VAL A 54 -9.29 46.44 -11.91
C VAL A 54 -10.47 45.45 -12.02
N ARG A 55 -10.23 44.27 -12.62
CA ARG A 55 -11.24 43.20 -12.84
C ARG A 55 -11.51 42.31 -11.60
N VAL A 56 -10.96 42.68 -10.44
CA VAL A 56 -11.05 41.88 -9.21
C VAL A 56 -11.79 42.64 -8.11
N TRP A 57 -11.54 43.95 -7.99
CA TRP A 57 -12.01 44.74 -6.85
C TRP A 57 -12.65 46.10 -7.20
N TYR A 58 -12.59 46.53 -8.47
CA TYR A 58 -12.95 47.90 -8.86
C TYR A 58 -14.11 47.96 -9.87
N ASP A 59 -14.15 47.06 -10.84
CA ASP A 59 -15.13 47.10 -11.92
C ASP A 59 -16.57 46.83 -11.45
N VAL A 60 -16.81 45.83 -10.59
CA VAL A 60 -18.14 45.58 -10.00
C VAL A 60 -18.71 46.83 -9.27
N PRO A 61 -17.97 47.50 -8.36
CA PRO A 61 -18.37 48.81 -7.82
C PRO A 61 -18.68 49.89 -8.88
N VAL A 62 -17.96 49.92 -10.01
CA VAL A 62 -18.24 50.86 -11.11
C VAL A 62 -19.51 50.50 -11.87
N TYR A 63 -19.74 49.23 -12.22
CA TYR A 63 -20.96 48.80 -12.90
C TYR A 63 -22.20 49.07 -12.03
N LEU A 64 -22.09 48.81 -10.72
CA LEU A 64 -23.11 49.15 -9.72
C LEU A 64 -23.38 50.67 -9.67
N PHE A 65 -22.33 51.49 -9.57
CA PHE A 65 -22.45 52.95 -9.61
C PHE A 65 -23.11 53.47 -10.91
N LEU A 66 -22.69 52.95 -12.07
CA LEU A 66 -23.25 53.35 -13.37
C LEU A 66 -24.73 52.95 -13.51
N ALA A 67 -25.13 51.78 -13.00
CA ALA A 67 -26.53 51.37 -12.97
C ALA A 67 -27.39 52.32 -12.12
N SER A 68 -26.94 52.68 -10.91
CA SER A 68 -27.66 53.67 -10.08
C SER A 68 -27.60 55.10 -10.64
N PHE A 69 -26.51 55.48 -11.32
CA PHE A 69 -26.42 56.77 -12.02
C PHE A 69 -27.52 56.89 -13.07
N VAL A 70 -27.68 55.88 -13.93
CA VAL A 70 -28.71 55.84 -14.98
C VAL A 70 -30.12 55.76 -14.37
N PHE A 71 -30.32 54.94 -13.34
CA PHE A 71 -31.61 54.81 -12.65
C PHE A 71 -32.07 56.14 -12.02
N GLY A 72 -31.18 56.83 -11.30
CA GLY A 72 -31.49 58.13 -10.71
C GLY A 72 -31.63 59.26 -11.74
N LEU A 73 -30.89 59.19 -12.86
CA LEU A 73 -31.06 60.10 -13.98
C LEU A 73 -32.45 59.92 -14.62
N ALA A 74 -32.93 58.68 -14.77
CA ALA A 74 -34.28 58.42 -15.26
C ALA A 74 -35.35 59.03 -14.34
N PHE A 75 -35.25 58.85 -13.01
CA PHE A 75 -36.16 59.49 -12.04
C PHE A 75 -36.09 61.02 -12.05
N THR A 76 -34.91 61.59 -12.29
CA THR A 76 -34.69 63.04 -12.40
C THR A 76 -35.32 63.61 -13.68
N VAL A 77 -35.09 62.99 -14.84
CA VAL A 77 -35.65 63.40 -16.14
C VAL A 77 -37.16 63.20 -16.19
N THR A 78 -37.69 62.19 -15.50
CA THR A 78 -39.13 61.89 -15.45
C THR A 78 -39.88 62.55 -14.30
N ARG A 79 -39.26 63.50 -13.56
CA ARG A 79 -39.84 64.12 -12.35
C ARG A 79 -41.24 64.72 -12.55
N ASP A 80 -41.54 65.20 -13.75
CA ASP A 80 -42.79 65.86 -14.14
C ASP A 80 -43.90 64.86 -14.57
N TYR A 81 -43.59 63.56 -14.68
CA TYR A 81 -44.53 62.49 -15.05
C TYR A 81 -45.10 61.76 -13.82
N PRO A 82 -46.36 61.29 -13.84
CA PRO A 82 -46.99 60.65 -12.67
C PRO A 82 -46.27 59.36 -12.25
N TRP A 83 -46.13 59.15 -10.94
CA TRP A 83 -45.40 58.00 -10.37
C TRP A 83 -45.94 56.64 -10.84
N THR A 84 -47.25 56.56 -11.12
CA THR A 84 -47.94 55.38 -11.67
C THR A 84 -47.49 54.99 -13.07
N LEU A 85 -46.86 55.91 -13.82
CA LEU A 85 -46.20 55.63 -15.10
C LEU A 85 -44.70 55.41 -14.91
N VAL A 86 -44.04 56.27 -14.14
CA VAL A 86 -42.57 56.27 -13.95
C VAL A 86 -42.06 54.99 -13.30
N ILE A 87 -42.73 54.51 -12.24
CA ILE A 87 -42.26 53.33 -11.51
C ILE A 87 -42.39 52.05 -12.37
N PRO A 88 -43.54 51.71 -12.97
CA PRO A 88 -43.63 50.54 -13.84
C PRO A 88 -42.74 50.62 -15.07
N SER A 89 -42.64 51.77 -15.74
CA SER A 89 -41.78 51.91 -16.94
C SER A 89 -40.30 51.75 -16.62
N THR A 90 -39.81 52.31 -15.50
CA THR A 90 -38.41 52.14 -15.08
C THR A 90 -38.13 50.70 -14.64
N LEU A 91 -39.09 50.02 -13.99
CA LEU A 91 -38.95 48.60 -13.64
C LEU A 91 -38.92 47.69 -14.88
N VAL A 92 -39.75 47.96 -15.89
CA VAL A 92 -39.70 47.25 -17.18
C VAL A 92 -38.38 47.51 -17.90
N ALA A 93 -37.91 48.74 -17.95
CA ALA A 93 -36.61 49.08 -18.54
C ALA A 93 -35.44 48.39 -17.82
N ALA A 94 -35.47 48.32 -16.48
CA ALA A 94 -34.47 47.60 -15.68
C ALA A 94 -34.52 46.08 -15.92
N ALA A 95 -35.72 45.48 -16.03
CA ALA A 95 -35.89 44.07 -16.35
C ALA A 95 -35.39 43.71 -17.76
N VAL A 96 -35.66 44.55 -18.77
CA VAL A 96 -35.12 44.40 -20.12
C VAL A 96 -33.59 44.57 -20.13
N GLY A 97 -33.06 45.57 -19.42
CA GLY A 97 -31.62 45.78 -19.28
C GLY A 97 -30.90 44.59 -18.63
N LEU A 98 -31.50 44.00 -17.58
CA LEU A 98 -31.02 42.76 -16.97
C LEU A 98 -31.09 41.57 -17.94
N GLY A 99 -32.18 41.41 -18.68
CA GLY A 99 -32.32 40.34 -19.68
C GLY A 99 -31.26 40.42 -20.79
N VAL A 100 -31.01 41.62 -21.32
CA VAL A 100 -29.89 41.87 -22.26
C VAL A 100 -28.54 41.62 -21.58
N GLY A 101 -28.37 42.03 -20.33
CA GLY A 101 -27.16 41.76 -19.55
C GLY A 101 -26.85 40.27 -19.41
N VAL A 102 -27.85 39.43 -19.14
CA VAL A 102 -27.71 37.96 -19.06
C VAL A 102 -27.27 37.37 -20.41
N LEU A 103 -27.74 37.90 -21.53
CA LEU A 103 -27.36 37.43 -22.87
C LEU A 103 -25.97 37.91 -23.31
N VAL A 104 -25.58 39.14 -22.97
CA VAL A 104 -24.32 39.76 -23.42
C VAL A 104 -23.14 39.43 -22.50
N ASN A 105 -23.36 39.33 -21.19
CA ASN A 105 -22.35 38.94 -20.22
C ASN A 105 -23.00 38.22 -19.01
N PRO A 106 -23.31 36.92 -19.13
CA PRO A 106 -23.96 36.17 -18.07
C PRO A 106 -23.18 36.14 -16.75
N THR A 107 -21.84 36.24 -16.80
CA THR A 107 -20.99 36.31 -15.60
C THR A 107 -21.14 37.63 -14.85
N LEU A 108 -21.23 38.76 -15.57
CA LEU A 108 -21.51 40.06 -14.96
C LEU A 108 -22.95 40.14 -14.43
N ALA A 109 -23.92 39.59 -15.17
CA ALA A 109 -25.30 39.53 -14.73
C ALA A 109 -25.47 38.63 -13.49
N SER A 110 -24.78 37.49 -13.41
CA SER A 110 -24.80 36.63 -12.22
C SER A 110 -24.06 37.25 -11.04
N ALA A 111 -22.97 38.00 -11.27
CA ALA A 111 -22.31 38.79 -10.23
C ALA A 111 -23.24 39.90 -9.69
N PHE A 112 -24.01 40.57 -10.55
CA PHE A 112 -25.00 41.57 -10.15
C PHE A 112 -26.16 40.94 -9.34
N LEU A 113 -26.74 39.84 -9.83
CA LEU A 113 -27.88 39.15 -9.18
C LEU A 113 -27.51 38.43 -7.87
N SER A 114 -26.33 37.80 -7.80
CA SER A 114 -25.83 37.16 -6.58
C SER A 114 -25.21 38.13 -5.58
N GLY A 115 -25.02 39.40 -5.96
CA GLY A 115 -24.24 40.37 -5.18
C GLY A 115 -22.79 39.92 -4.98
N ALA A 116 -22.18 39.31 -6.00
CA ALA A 116 -20.89 38.61 -5.95
C ALA A 116 -20.84 37.47 -4.90
N GLY A 117 -21.88 36.63 -4.87
CA GLY A 117 -21.99 35.45 -3.99
C GLY A 117 -22.57 35.71 -2.59
N TYR A 118 -22.93 36.96 -2.26
CA TYR A 118 -23.45 37.35 -0.95
C TYR A 118 -24.95 37.05 -0.76
N PHE A 119 -25.74 37.05 -1.84
CA PHE A 119 -27.18 36.76 -1.84
C PHE A 119 -27.52 35.38 -2.41
N VAL A 120 -26.63 34.81 -3.23
CA VAL A 120 -26.70 33.43 -3.72
C VAL A 120 -25.37 32.78 -3.40
N GLN A 121 -25.33 31.93 -2.37
CA GLN A 121 -24.10 31.34 -1.87
C GLN A 121 -23.46 30.42 -2.91
N THR A 122 -22.16 30.62 -3.18
CA THR A 122 -21.35 29.69 -3.99
C THR A 122 -20.82 28.55 -3.13
N LYS A 123 -20.29 27.48 -3.76
CA LYS A 123 -19.64 26.36 -3.03
C LYS A 123 -18.62 26.83 -2.00
N VAL A 124 -17.75 27.77 -2.38
CA VAL A 124 -16.72 28.36 -1.51
C VAL A 124 -17.36 29.10 -0.32
N VAL A 125 -18.37 29.95 -0.57
CA VAL A 125 -19.13 30.64 0.48
C VAL A 125 -19.76 29.66 1.48
N THR A 126 -20.25 28.49 1.02
CA THR A 126 -20.75 27.41 1.90
C THR A 126 -19.67 26.58 2.61
N THR A 127 -18.42 27.05 2.64
CA THR A 127 -17.31 26.48 3.44
C THR A 127 -16.59 27.51 4.32
N ILE A 128 -16.84 28.81 4.11
CA ILE A 128 -16.30 29.88 4.95
C ILE A 128 -17.15 29.96 6.23
N ALA A 129 -16.52 29.94 7.40
CA ALA A 129 -17.22 29.92 8.69
C ALA A 129 -17.95 31.24 8.98
N GLU A 130 -17.32 32.37 8.64
CA GLU A 130 -17.84 33.72 8.88
C GLU A 130 -18.97 34.11 7.91
N ASP A 131 -19.13 33.38 6.81
CA ASP A 131 -20.19 33.60 5.82
C ASP A 131 -21.48 32.84 6.16
N GLN A 132 -21.45 32.00 7.20
CA GLN A 132 -22.65 31.32 7.69
C GLN A 132 -23.50 32.22 8.59
N LEU A 133 -24.79 31.88 8.67
CA LEU A 133 -25.73 32.45 9.64
C LEU A 133 -25.16 32.29 11.07
N PRO A 134 -24.92 33.38 11.82
CA PRO A 134 -24.40 33.28 13.18
C PRO A 134 -25.42 32.63 14.11
N GLY A 135 -24.94 31.91 15.12
CA GLY A 135 -25.82 31.33 16.14
C GLY A 135 -26.63 32.42 16.86
N MET A 136 -27.90 32.16 17.16
CA MET A 136 -28.76 33.17 17.79
C MET A 136 -28.22 33.61 19.17
N SER A 137 -27.50 32.74 19.87
CA SER A 137 -26.70 33.09 21.05
C SER A 137 -25.57 34.07 20.72
N GLN A 138 -24.72 33.74 19.75
CA GLN A 138 -23.59 34.56 19.29
C GLN A 138 -24.03 35.98 18.95
N ILE A 139 -25.05 36.15 18.08
CA ILE A 139 -25.49 37.48 17.65
C ILE A 139 -26.10 38.32 18.79
N ILE A 140 -26.92 37.72 19.66
CA ILE A 140 -27.49 38.43 20.83
C ILE A 140 -26.38 38.85 21.80
N LEU A 141 -25.41 37.98 22.06
CA LEU A 141 -24.29 38.27 22.95
C LEU A 141 -23.36 39.35 22.37
N SER A 142 -23.11 39.35 21.05
CA SER A 142 -22.22 40.31 20.39
C SER A 142 -22.71 41.76 20.44
N PHE A 143 -24.00 41.98 20.68
CA PHE A 143 -24.60 43.31 20.79
C PHE A 143 -25.18 43.63 22.17
N GLY A 144 -25.06 42.72 23.15
CA GLY A 144 -25.66 42.84 24.49
C GLY A 144 -27.13 42.39 24.54
N PHE A 145 -27.51 41.51 25.46
CA PHE A 145 -28.84 40.88 25.46
C PHE A 145 -30.01 41.90 25.45
N PHE A 146 -29.99 42.86 26.38
CA PHE A 146 -31.00 43.92 26.44
C PHE A 146 -30.80 44.98 25.35
N THR A 147 -29.55 45.17 24.90
CA THR A 147 -29.16 46.21 23.93
C THR A 147 -29.55 45.82 22.50
N PHE A 148 -29.41 44.55 22.14
CA PHE A 148 -29.99 43.93 20.95
C PHE A 148 -31.52 44.09 20.95
N GLY A 149 -32.20 43.68 22.04
CA GLY A 149 -33.65 43.78 22.15
C GLY A 149 -34.20 45.20 22.06
N MET A 150 -33.59 46.16 22.77
CA MET A 150 -34.01 47.57 22.70
C MET A 150 -33.65 48.21 21.36
N GLY A 151 -32.55 47.80 20.72
CA GLY A 151 -32.15 48.23 19.38
C GLY A 151 -33.14 47.77 18.30
N LEU A 152 -33.62 46.52 18.38
CA LEU A 152 -34.67 46.00 17.50
C LEU A 152 -36.01 46.73 17.68
N ALA A 153 -36.42 47.01 18.93
CA ALA A 153 -37.61 47.81 19.21
C ALA A 153 -37.47 49.27 18.71
N ALA A 154 -36.26 49.84 18.81
CA ALA A 154 -35.95 51.18 18.32
C ALA A 154 -36.00 51.26 16.79
N ILE A 155 -35.32 50.37 16.07
CA ILE A 155 -35.33 50.41 14.60
C ILE A 155 -36.74 50.15 14.04
N ALA A 156 -37.55 49.29 14.68
CA ALA A 156 -38.96 49.12 14.30
C ALA A 156 -39.78 50.44 14.45
N TYR A 157 -39.59 51.17 15.55
CA TYR A 157 -40.22 52.48 15.77
C TYR A 157 -39.71 53.56 14.79
N LEU A 158 -38.44 53.52 14.39
CA LEU A 158 -37.85 54.46 13.45
C LEU A 158 -38.30 54.18 12.01
N VAL A 159 -38.29 52.92 11.56
CA VAL A 159 -38.81 52.50 10.25
C VAL A 159 -40.31 52.86 10.11
N TRP A 160 -41.10 52.72 11.18
CA TRP A 160 -42.50 53.17 11.20
C TRP A 160 -42.70 54.69 11.04
N GLN A 161 -41.66 55.51 11.26
CA GLN A 161 -41.67 56.95 10.98
C GLN A 161 -41.11 57.32 9.60
N LEU A 162 -40.40 56.42 8.92
CA LEU A 162 -39.74 56.67 7.63
C LEU A 162 -40.69 57.26 6.56
N PRO A 163 -41.95 56.80 6.38
CA PRO A 163 -42.87 57.42 5.42
C PRO A 163 -43.27 58.86 5.80
N ARG A 164 -43.24 59.19 7.10
CA ARG A 164 -43.81 60.44 7.66
C ARG A 164 -42.79 61.54 7.90
N ARG A 165 -41.48 61.24 7.95
CA ARG A 165 -40.41 62.24 8.05
C ARG A 165 -39.86 62.60 6.67
N ARG A 166 -39.49 63.86 6.49
CA ARG A 166 -38.86 64.41 5.27
C ARG A 166 -37.40 64.83 5.51
N ASP A 167 -36.70 64.10 6.36
CA ASP A 167 -35.33 64.38 6.75
C ASP A 167 -34.40 63.35 6.09
N LEU A 168 -33.63 63.79 5.10
CA LEU A 168 -32.69 62.95 4.34
C LEU A 168 -31.65 62.28 5.25
N ALA A 169 -31.17 62.96 6.30
CA ALA A 169 -30.20 62.40 7.23
C ALA A 169 -30.85 61.33 8.13
N TYR A 170 -32.10 61.55 8.54
CA TYR A 170 -32.89 60.53 9.24
C TYR A 170 -33.10 59.28 8.37
N ASN A 171 -33.54 59.47 7.12
CA ASN A 171 -33.86 58.38 6.21
C ASN A 171 -32.60 57.55 5.88
N LEU A 172 -31.46 58.20 5.61
CA LEU A 172 -30.15 57.55 5.43
C LEU A 172 -29.76 56.69 6.64
N ILE A 173 -29.83 57.23 7.86
CA ILE A 173 -29.45 56.50 9.07
C ILE A 173 -30.39 55.32 9.33
N VAL A 174 -31.69 55.47 9.13
CA VAL A 174 -32.67 54.38 9.33
C VAL A 174 -32.48 53.26 8.30
N VAL A 175 -32.27 53.58 7.02
CA VAL A 175 -32.02 52.56 5.98
C VAL A 175 -30.66 51.88 6.19
N TRP A 176 -29.60 52.63 6.52
CA TRP A 176 -28.29 52.06 6.85
C TRP A 176 -28.37 51.10 8.03
N VAL A 177 -28.98 51.50 9.15
CA VAL A 177 -29.09 50.65 10.34
C VAL A 177 -29.89 49.39 10.02
N PHE A 178 -31.03 49.52 9.32
CA PHE A 178 -31.83 48.35 8.93
C PHE A 178 -31.02 47.38 8.06
N ALA A 179 -30.32 47.88 7.04
CA ALA A 179 -29.48 47.05 6.16
C ALA A 179 -28.31 46.39 6.91
N ALA A 180 -27.64 47.12 7.82
CA ALA A 180 -26.54 46.58 8.61
C ALA A 180 -27.00 45.49 9.58
N ILE A 181 -28.12 45.70 10.29
CA ILE A 181 -28.72 44.70 11.20
C ILE A 181 -29.14 43.45 10.41
N PHE A 182 -29.80 43.63 9.26
CA PHE A 182 -30.18 42.52 8.38
C PHE A 182 -28.96 41.71 7.93
N MET A 183 -27.90 42.39 7.46
CA MET A 183 -26.68 41.71 7.01
C MET A 183 -25.99 40.94 8.15
N ALA A 184 -25.92 41.50 9.36
CA ALA A 184 -25.39 40.81 10.54
C ALA A 184 -26.23 39.59 10.99
N ILE A 185 -27.53 39.56 10.69
CA ILE A 185 -28.37 38.38 10.88
C ILE A 185 -28.09 37.33 9.79
N THR A 186 -27.76 37.73 8.56
CA THR A 186 -27.49 36.79 7.45
C THR A 186 -26.11 36.12 7.48
N ALA A 187 -25.06 36.81 7.95
CA ALA A 187 -23.70 36.24 8.00
C ALA A 187 -22.86 36.81 9.15
N ALA A 188 -22.12 35.95 9.84
CA ALA A 188 -21.35 36.31 11.04
C ALA A 188 -20.29 37.41 10.79
N ARG A 189 -19.67 37.46 9.60
CA ARG A 189 -18.72 38.52 9.20
C ARG A 189 -19.30 39.93 9.28
N PHE A 190 -20.63 40.09 9.22
CA PHE A 190 -21.26 41.41 9.26
C PHE A 190 -21.57 41.90 10.68
N ILE A 191 -21.34 41.10 11.72
CA ILE A 191 -21.55 41.49 13.12
C ILE A 191 -20.79 42.79 13.46
N PHE A 192 -19.50 42.89 13.08
CA PHE A 192 -18.71 44.10 13.37
C PHE A 192 -19.21 45.35 12.62
N ASN A 193 -19.73 45.18 11.39
CA ASN A 193 -20.30 46.28 10.61
C ASN A 193 -21.64 46.78 11.19
N ALA A 194 -22.36 45.93 11.94
CA ALA A 194 -23.60 46.30 12.61
C ALA A 194 -23.39 46.82 14.05
N SER A 195 -22.22 46.67 14.66
CA SER A 195 -21.96 47.19 16.02
C SER A 195 -22.20 48.70 16.13
N PRO A 196 -21.75 49.56 15.19
CA PRO A 196 -22.07 51.00 15.22
C PRO A 196 -23.57 51.29 15.02
N ALA A 197 -24.24 50.47 14.21
CA ALA A 197 -25.66 50.60 13.92
C ALA A 197 -26.52 50.29 15.16
N PHE A 198 -26.26 49.15 15.83
CA PHE A 198 -26.88 48.78 17.11
C PHE A 198 -26.57 49.81 18.21
N ALA A 199 -25.32 50.28 18.31
CA ALA A 199 -24.95 51.32 19.27
C ALA A 199 -25.76 52.61 19.09
N LEU A 200 -26.00 53.04 17.84
CA LEU A 200 -26.78 54.25 17.54
C LEU A 200 -28.25 54.10 17.93
N VAL A 201 -28.94 53.03 17.51
CA VAL A 201 -30.38 52.87 17.84
C VAL A 201 -30.63 52.52 19.30
N SER A 202 -29.69 51.84 19.96
CA SER A 202 -29.75 51.63 21.41
C SER A 202 -29.46 52.92 22.18
N GLY A 203 -28.55 53.77 21.68
CA GLY A 203 -28.33 55.12 22.20
C GLY A 203 -29.59 55.99 22.08
N PHE A 204 -30.31 55.92 20.95
CA PHE A 204 -31.62 56.55 20.78
C PHE A 204 -32.65 56.00 21.77
N ALA A 205 -32.74 54.67 21.96
CA ALA A 205 -33.63 54.08 22.95
C ALA A 205 -33.29 54.51 24.40
N VAL A 206 -32.00 54.66 24.73
CA VAL A 206 -31.55 55.21 26.02
C VAL A 206 -31.97 56.67 26.18
N ASP A 207 -31.76 57.54 25.19
CA ASP A 207 -32.28 58.92 25.20
C ASP A 207 -33.79 58.93 25.45
N GLN A 208 -34.54 58.10 24.73
CA GLN A 208 -35.99 58.00 24.87
C GLN A 208 -36.44 57.54 26.28
N ILE A 209 -35.61 56.80 27.01
CA ILE A 209 -35.81 56.47 28.43
C ILE A 209 -35.44 57.67 29.32
N LEU A 210 -34.30 58.33 29.08
CA LEU A 210 -33.83 59.48 29.87
C LEU A 210 -34.79 60.68 29.79
N VAL A 211 -35.34 60.96 28.59
CA VAL A 211 -36.35 61.99 28.36
C VAL A 211 -37.63 61.68 29.14
N ARG A 212 -38.13 60.44 29.08
CA ARG A 212 -39.33 60.00 29.83
C ARG A 212 -39.11 59.99 31.35
N ALA A 213 -37.88 59.75 31.79
CA ALA A 213 -37.50 59.85 33.20
C ALA A 213 -37.43 61.30 33.71
N ASP A 214 -37.30 62.31 32.83
CA ASP A 214 -37.35 63.74 33.17
C ASP A 214 -36.38 64.14 34.30
N PHE A 215 -35.10 63.83 34.06
CA PHE A 215 -33.98 64.27 34.89
C PHE A 215 -33.78 65.81 34.87
N VAL A 216 -34.34 66.52 33.88
CA VAL A 216 -34.29 67.97 33.80
C VAL A 216 -35.07 68.60 34.95
N THR A 217 -36.29 68.15 35.21
CA THR A 217 -37.07 68.62 36.37
C THR A 217 -36.44 68.18 37.68
N MET A 218 -35.89 66.96 37.77
CA MET A 218 -35.11 66.52 38.94
C MET A 218 -33.96 67.49 39.26
N ARG A 219 -33.15 67.86 38.25
CA ARG A 219 -32.01 68.80 38.40
C ARG A 219 -32.46 70.21 38.82
N ARG A 220 -33.58 70.71 38.28
CA ARG A 220 -34.18 71.99 38.68
C ARG A 220 -34.64 71.95 40.15
N THR A 221 -35.47 70.98 40.51
CA THR A 221 -36.02 70.79 41.88
C THR A 221 -34.93 70.53 42.93
N TYR A 222 -33.86 69.83 42.57
CA TYR A 222 -32.70 69.66 43.47
C TYR A 222 -32.01 71.00 43.71
N ARG A 223 -31.66 71.75 42.64
CA ARG A 223 -30.98 73.04 42.75
C ARG A 223 -31.78 74.08 43.53
N SER A 224 -33.10 74.13 43.37
CA SER A 224 -33.97 75.07 44.11
C SER A 224 -34.16 74.74 45.60
N LEU A 225 -33.75 73.55 46.05
CA LEU A 225 -33.91 73.09 47.44
C LEU A 225 -32.57 72.82 48.16
N ALA A 226 -31.48 72.61 47.41
CA ALA A 226 -30.18 72.23 47.95
C ALA A 226 -29.55 73.32 48.83
N THR A 227 -29.86 74.60 48.57
CA THR A 227 -29.44 75.75 49.37
C THR A 227 -29.99 75.76 50.79
N GLY A 228 -31.18 75.16 51.02
CA GLY A 228 -31.79 75.06 52.35
C GLY A 228 -31.50 73.75 53.07
N SER A 229 -31.56 72.61 52.37
CA SER A 229 -31.17 71.31 52.93
C SER A 229 -30.99 70.25 51.86
N TRP A 230 -29.76 69.76 51.68
CA TRP A 230 -29.43 68.75 50.67
C TRP A 230 -30.22 67.44 50.83
N ARG A 231 -30.55 67.04 52.06
CA ARG A 231 -31.35 65.82 52.33
C ARG A 231 -32.80 65.97 51.87
N ASN A 232 -33.42 67.11 52.14
CA ASN A 232 -34.78 67.41 51.67
C ASN A 232 -34.82 67.65 50.16
N ALA A 233 -33.79 68.28 49.59
CA ALA A 233 -33.62 68.43 48.15
C ALA A 233 -33.56 67.06 47.44
N LEU A 234 -32.73 66.14 47.95
CA LEU A 234 -32.61 64.79 47.41
C LEU A 234 -33.94 64.03 47.50
N ARG A 235 -34.57 63.98 48.69
CA ARG A 235 -35.85 63.27 48.91
C ARG A 235 -37.01 63.80 48.06
N LYS A 236 -37.05 65.11 47.75
CA LYS A 236 -38.12 65.71 46.94
C LYS A 236 -37.85 65.72 45.43
N SER A 237 -36.58 65.69 45.00
CA SER A 237 -36.23 65.65 43.57
C SER A 237 -36.20 64.22 43.01
N VAL A 238 -35.58 63.26 43.73
CA VAL A 238 -35.33 61.90 43.24
C VAL A 238 -36.56 61.02 43.41
N LYS A 239 -37.52 61.17 42.49
CA LYS A 239 -38.64 60.22 42.31
C LYS A 239 -38.15 58.83 41.86
N PHE A 240 -38.90 57.78 42.20
CA PHE A 240 -38.59 56.37 41.90
C PHE A 240 -38.24 56.09 40.42
N ARG A 241 -38.92 56.75 39.46
CA ARG A 241 -38.63 56.63 38.01
C ARG A 241 -37.17 56.90 37.65
N HIS A 242 -36.50 57.83 38.33
CA HIS A 242 -35.10 58.16 38.06
C HIS A 242 -34.17 57.06 38.57
N ILE A 243 -34.51 56.45 39.71
CA ILE A 243 -33.76 55.33 40.31
C ILE A 243 -33.89 54.10 39.39
N LEU A 244 -35.10 53.77 38.94
CA LEU A 244 -35.30 52.69 37.97
C LEU A 244 -34.58 52.94 36.64
N ALA A 245 -34.61 54.17 36.11
CA ALA A 245 -33.91 54.49 34.86
C ALA A 245 -32.38 54.34 35.00
N VAL A 246 -31.79 54.79 36.11
CA VAL A 246 -30.35 54.62 36.37
C VAL A 246 -29.99 53.15 36.62
N LEU A 247 -30.75 52.43 37.45
CA LEU A 247 -30.49 51.00 37.71
C LEU A 247 -30.66 50.15 36.45
N GLY A 248 -31.71 50.39 35.66
CA GLY A 248 -31.90 49.71 34.37
C GLY A 248 -30.77 49.98 33.39
N LEU A 249 -30.35 51.25 33.24
CA LEU A 249 -29.21 51.61 32.39
C LEU A 249 -27.90 50.95 32.88
N VAL A 250 -27.62 50.98 34.18
CA VAL A 250 -26.38 50.42 34.73
C VAL A 250 -26.35 48.89 34.64
N PHE A 251 -27.40 48.20 35.08
CA PHE A 251 -27.40 46.74 35.20
C PHE A 251 -27.86 45.97 33.95
N LEU A 252 -28.62 46.59 33.04
CA LEU A 252 -29.10 45.92 31.81
C LEU A 252 -28.34 46.36 30.55
N VAL A 253 -27.79 47.59 30.53
CA VAL A 253 -27.08 48.13 29.36
C VAL A 253 -25.58 48.28 29.63
N LEU A 254 -25.16 49.00 30.67
CA LEU A 254 -23.75 49.33 30.87
C LEU A 254 -22.92 48.10 31.27
N LEU A 255 -23.25 47.48 32.41
CA LEU A 255 -22.45 46.40 32.98
C LEU A 255 -22.36 45.15 32.09
N PRO A 256 -23.44 44.64 31.47
CA PRO A 256 -23.35 43.46 30.61
C PRO A 256 -22.48 43.70 29.36
N ASN A 257 -22.64 44.85 28.71
CA ASN A 257 -21.85 45.20 27.52
C ASN A 257 -20.37 45.42 27.87
N VAL A 258 -20.07 46.11 28.98
CA VAL A 258 -18.70 46.27 29.44
C VAL A 258 -18.09 44.92 29.83
N TRP A 259 -18.84 44.01 30.45
CA TRP A 259 -18.35 42.68 30.79
C TRP A 259 -17.99 41.85 29.54
N TRP A 260 -18.86 41.82 28.53
CA TRP A 260 -18.59 41.07 27.30
C TRP A 260 -17.55 41.74 26.38
N ALA A 261 -17.42 43.07 26.42
CA ALA A 261 -16.31 43.76 25.76
C ALA A 261 -14.96 43.44 26.43
N VAL A 262 -14.90 43.42 27.76
CA VAL A 262 -13.71 42.97 28.51
C VAL A 262 -13.41 41.50 28.20
N ASP A 263 -14.42 40.62 28.23
CA ASP A 263 -14.24 39.21 27.87
C ASP A 263 -13.69 39.04 26.45
N ALA A 264 -14.28 39.69 25.44
CA ALA A 264 -13.81 39.64 24.06
C ALA A 264 -12.38 40.19 23.88
N SER A 265 -11.95 41.14 24.72
CA SER A 265 -10.59 41.71 24.68
C SER A 265 -9.50 40.81 25.28
N ILE A 266 -9.87 39.78 26.04
CA ILE A 266 -8.93 38.85 26.68
C ILE A 266 -8.72 37.62 25.76
N PRO A 267 -7.47 37.32 25.34
CA PRO A 267 -7.13 36.08 24.64
C PRO A 267 -7.59 34.84 25.40
N PHE A 268 -8.16 33.87 24.70
CA PHE A 268 -8.90 32.78 25.34
C PHE A 268 -8.01 31.92 26.26
N ASP A 269 -6.74 31.71 25.87
CA ASP A 269 -5.68 31.12 26.69
C ASP A 269 -5.53 31.72 28.09
N LEU A 270 -5.71 33.04 28.21
CA LEU A 270 -5.51 33.78 29.46
C LEU A 270 -6.77 33.84 30.34
N LYS A 271 -7.94 33.46 29.81
CA LYS A 271 -9.21 33.61 30.53
C LYS A 271 -9.22 32.85 31.84
N ALA A 272 -8.73 31.61 31.86
CA ALA A 272 -8.64 30.81 33.09
C ALA A 272 -7.72 31.45 34.17
N GLN A 273 -6.73 32.25 33.76
CA GLN A 273 -5.88 33.02 34.69
C GLN A 273 -6.64 34.24 35.25
N TYR A 274 -7.35 35.00 34.41
CA TYR A 274 -8.16 36.14 34.84
C TYR A 274 -9.40 35.72 35.65
N ASP A 275 -10.02 34.58 35.33
CA ASP A 275 -11.10 33.97 36.11
C ASP A 275 -10.67 33.71 37.55
N ARG A 276 -9.45 33.18 37.75
CA ARG A 276 -8.87 32.98 39.09
C ARG A 276 -8.66 34.30 39.83
N GLN A 277 -8.29 35.37 39.13
CA GLN A 277 -8.18 36.72 39.72
C GLN A 277 -9.57 37.26 40.13
N ILE A 278 -10.56 37.19 39.25
CA ILE A 278 -11.96 37.59 39.51
C ILE A 278 -12.51 36.82 40.71
N GLY A 279 -12.42 35.49 40.69
CA GLY A 279 -12.88 34.61 41.76
C GLY A 279 -12.15 34.84 43.09
N ASN A 280 -10.88 35.26 43.07
CA ASN A 280 -10.13 35.60 44.28
C ASN A 280 -10.54 36.95 44.87
N VAL A 281 -10.78 37.97 44.03
CA VAL A 281 -11.24 39.31 44.45
C VAL A 281 -12.67 39.29 44.98
N LEU A 282 -13.54 38.43 44.42
CA LEU A 282 -14.92 38.29 44.88
C LEU A 282 -14.98 37.72 46.32
N PRO A 283 -15.70 38.39 47.25
CA PRO A 283 -16.04 37.84 48.57
C PRO A 283 -16.74 36.48 48.45
N SER A 284 -16.58 35.62 49.45
CA SER A 284 -17.13 34.25 49.42
C SER A 284 -18.65 34.17 49.18
N PHE A 285 -19.41 35.19 49.60
CA PHE A 285 -20.86 35.29 49.38
C PHE A 285 -21.26 35.86 48.00
N LEU A 286 -20.31 36.31 47.19
CA LEU A 286 -20.50 36.77 45.80
C LEU A 286 -19.83 35.85 44.76
N ARG A 287 -19.16 34.78 45.20
CA ARG A 287 -18.63 33.75 44.29
C ARG A 287 -19.78 32.90 43.77
N ALA A 288 -19.77 32.63 42.46
CA ALA A 288 -20.85 31.89 41.81
C ALA A 288 -20.91 30.42 42.28
N PRO A 289 -22.10 29.84 42.47
CA PRO A 289 -22.26 28.41 42.74
C PRO A 289 -21.61 27.56 41.64
N GLY A 290 -20.79 26.59 42.01
CA GLY A 290 -20.08 25.71 41.07
C GLY A 290 -18.74 26.23 40.55
N TYR A 291 -18.34 27.48 40.84
CA TYR A 291 -17.01 27.97 40.48
C TYR A 291 -15.89 27.19 41.20
N ASN A 292 -14.98 26.57 40.43
CA ASN A 292 -13.83 25.87 40.96
C ASN A 292 -12.52 26.68 40.76
N PRO A 293 -11.88 27.19 41.83
CA PRO A 293 -10.64 27.97 41.72
C PRO A 293 -9.42 27.15 41.26
N SER A 294 -9.46 25.82 41.27
CA SER A 294 -8.42 24.96 40.65
C SER A 294 -8.75 24.52 39.22
N GLY A 295 -9.87 24.99 38.64
CA GLY A 295 -10.28 24.65 37.28
C GLY A 295 -9.35 25.21 36.21
N SER A 296 -9.27 24.50 35.08
CA SER A 296 -8.61 24.93 33.84
C SER A 296 -9.55 25.58 32.82
N SER A 297 -10.86 25.30 32.89
CA SER A 297 -11.89 26.03 32.14
C SER A 297 -12.12 27.41 32.78
N PRO A 298 -12.35 28.47 31.98
CA PRO A 298 -12.96 29.70 32.48
C PRO A 298 -14.44 29.44 32.85
N PHE A 299 -15.01 30.35 33.65
CA PHE A 299 -16.36 30.28 34.22
C PHE A 299 -17.05 31.66 34.24
N TYR A 300 -16.32 32.71 34.64
CA TYR A 300 -16.79 34.10 34.61
C TYR A 300 -16.55 34.77 33.24
N LEU A 301 -15.55 34.27 32.51
CA LEU A 301 -15.14 34.65 31.16
C LEU A 301 -15.39 33.48 30.17
N GLY A 302 -15.23 33.72 28.87
CA GLY A 302 -15.26 32.67 27.83
C GLY A 302 -16.49 32.66 26.91
N ALA A 303 -17.26 33.75 26.86
CA ALA A 303 -18.33 33.91 25.86
C ALA A 303 -17.75 34.31 24.48
N PHE A 304 -16.61 35.02 24.49
CA PHE A 304 -15.88 35.49 23.31
C PHE A 304 -14.38 35.23 23.45
N GLY A 305 -13.59 35.70 22.47
CA GLY A 305 -12.12 35.70 22.49
C GLY A 305 -11.51 34.77 21.43
N TYR A 306 -10.21 34.95 21.19
CA TYR A 306 -9.41 34.19 20.24
C TYR A 306 -8.14 33.66 20.94
N ASN A 307 -7.56 32.57 20.45
CA ASN A 307 -6.25 32.11 20.90
C ASN A 307 -5.16 32.93 20.21
N VAL A 308 -4.05 33.21 20.91
CA VAL A 308 -2.88 33.88 20.31
C VAL A 308 -1.81 32.81 20.06
N PRO A 309 -1.36 32.59 18.81
CA PRO A 309 -0.37 31.57 18.50
C PRO A 309 0.92 31.75 19.33
N LYS A 310 1.26 30.72 20.12
CA LYS A 310 2.41 30.76 21.03
C LYS A 310 3.65 30.18 20.36
N ALA A 311 4.82 30.69 20.68
CA ALA A 311 6.09 30.11 20.21
C ALA A 311 6.36 28.66 20.68
N SER A 312 5.53 28.12 21.58
CA SER A 312 5.51 26.70 21.98
C SER A 312 4.66 25.81 21.06
N GLU A 313 3.86 26.38 20.16
CA GLU A 313 2.94 25.67 19.26
C GLU A 313 3.58 25.33 17.92
N TYR A 314 3.02 24.34 17.22
CA TYR A 314 3.69 23.65 16.13
C TYR A 314 3.84 24.47 14.84
N TYR A 315 2.89 25.35 14.51
CA TYR A 315 3.02 26.26 13.36
C TYR A 315 4.04 27.38 13.58
N PRO A 316 4.02 28.15 14.68
CA PRO A 316 5.07 29.13 14.95
C PRO A 316 6.48 28.54 14.89
N ALA A 317 6.69 27.33 15.43
CA ALA A 317 7.95 26.61 15.30
C ALA A 317 8.27 26.18 13.85
N ALA A 318 7.28 25.66 13.12
CA ALA A 318 7.44 25.24 11.73
C ALA A 318 7.77 26.41 10.79
N TRP A 319 7.13 27.57 10.97
CA TRP A 319 7.43 28.77 10.20
C TRP A 319 8.82 29.34 10.54
N GLU A 320 9.25 29.30 11.81
CA GLU A 320 10.61 29.73 12.17
C GLU A 320 11.69 28.78 11.60
N TRP A 321 11.37 27.50 11.38
CA TRP A 321 12.22 26.58 10.61
C TRP A 321 12.14 26.87 9.10
N PHE A 322 10.93 27.07 8.55
CA PHE A 322 10.70 27.21 7.12
C PHE A 322 11.32 28.50 6.56
N ALA A 323 11.27 29.62 7.30
CA ALA A 323 11.91 30.89 6.94
C ALA A 323 13.42 30.79 6.63
N LYS A 324 14.08 29.77 7.20
CA LYS A 324 15.52 29.51 7.09
C LYS A 324 15.88 28.60 5.90
N GLN A 325 14.89 28.01 5.22
CA GLN A 325 15.11 27.20 4.02
C GLN A 325 15.29 28.11 2.79
N ASP A 326 16.08 27.62 1.82
CA ASP A 326 16.41 28.29 0.54
C ASP A 326 16.78 29.77 0.72
N ALA A 327 17.52 30.04 1.81
CA ALA A 327 17.78 31.38 2.32
C ALA A 327 18.77 32.20 1.48
N ASP A 328 19.46 31.54 0.56
CA ASP A 328 20.29 32.09 -0.52
C ASP A 328 19.47 32.86 -1.57
N GLN A 329 18.16 32.58 -1.70
CA GLN A 329 17.31 33.19 -2.71
C GLN A 329 16.36 34.27 -2.15
N PRO A 330 16.00 35.29 -2.97
CA PRO A 330 14.90 36.22 -2.68
C PRO A 330 13.59 35.48 -2.41
N ARG A 331 12.75 36.00 -1.51
CA ARG A 331 11.50 35.35 -1.06
C ARG A 331 10.54 35.04 -2.21
N GLU A 332 10.63 35.81 -3.28
CA GLU A 332 9.78 35.74 -4.47
C GLU A 332 10.20 34.64 -5.45
N LEU A 333 11.41 34.08 -5.30
CA LEU A 333 12.00 33.07 -6.19
C LEU A 333 12.17 31.69 -5.53
N ARG A 334 12.06 31.60 -4.20
CA ARG A 334 12.15 30.32 -3.47
C ARG A 334 11.06 29.33 -3.90
N PRO A 335 11.29 28.01 -3.74
CA PRO A 335 10.30 26.99 -4.04
C PRO A 335 8.95 27.23 -3.35
N ALA A 336 7.86 27.19 -4.11
CA ALA A 336 6.54 27.52 -3.61
C ALA A 336 6.00 26.46 -2.64
N PHE A 337 5.31 26.96 -1.61
CA PHE A 337 4.59 26.20 -0.60
C PHE A 337 3.20 25.81 -1.08
N LEU A 338 2.91 24.51 -1.07
CA LEU A 338 1.58 23.96 -1.30
C LEU A 338 1.00 23.41 0.01
N SER A 339 -0.21 23.85 0.35
CA SER A 339 -1.03 23.28 1.41
C SER A 339 -2.47 23.75 1.21
N TRP A 340 -3.31 23.57 2.22
CA TRP A 340 -4.64 24.17 2.25
C TRP A 340 -4.56 25.71 2.33
N TRP A 341 -5.54 26.37 1.70
CA TRP A 341 -5.48 27.81 1.42
C TRP A 341 -5.46 28.69 2.69
N ASP A 342 -6.01 28.17 3.81
CA ASP A 342 -5.95 28.75 5.14
C ASP A 342 -4.54 29.23 5.58
N TYR A 343 -3.46 28.65 5.04
CA TYR A 343 -2.09 28.87 5.55
C TYR A 343 -1.24 29.79 4.66
N GLY A 344 -1.74 30.20 3.48
CA GLY A 344 -0.95 30.87 2.47
C GLY A 344 -0.35 32.22 2.93
N PHE A 345 -1.09 33.03 3.68
CA PHE A 345 -0.56 34.29 4.21
C PHE A 345 0.54 34.06 5.26
N GLU A 346 0.43 33.02 6.08
CA GLU A 346 1.48 32.69 7.07
C GLU A 346 2.74 32.13 6.39
N ALA A 347 2.59 31.33 5.33
CA ALA A 347 3.71 30.85 4.52
C ALA A 347 4.49 32.01 3.85
N VAL A 348 3.81 33.08 3.43
CA VAL A 348 4.45 34.26 2.82
C VAL A 348 5.05 35.23 3.87
N ASP A 349 4.31 35.58 4.92
CA ASP A 349 4.77 36.52 5.95
C ASP A 349 5.84 35.90 6.87
N ARG A 350 5.57 34.70 7.39
CA ARG A 350 6.39 34.00 8.40
C ARG A 350 7.26 32.92 7.80
N GLY A 351 6.72 32.09 6.90
CA GLY A 351 7.48 31.08 6.17
C GLY A 351 8.47 31.67 5.16
N ALA A 352 8.29 32.93 4.74
CA ALA A 352 9.13 33.66 3.78
C ALA A 352 9.28 33.00 2.39
N HIS A 353 8.31 32.18 1.98
CA HIS A 353 8.24 31.49 0.68
C HIS A 353 6.96 31.89 -0.08
N PRO A 354 6.91 31.80 -1.41
CA PRO A 354 5.67 32.02 -2.15
C PRO A 354 4.69 30.86 -1.89
N THR A 355 3.39 31.09 -2.06
CA THR A 355 2.35 30.07 -1.83
C THR A 355 1.56 29.77 -3.10
N VAL A 356 1.13 28.52 -3.24
CA VAL A 356 0.33 28.06 -4.40
C VAL A 356 -1.16 28.35 -4.23
N ALA A 357 -1.63 28.45 -2.98
CA ALA A 357 -3.01 28.79 -2.61
C ALA A 357 -3.01 29.68 -1.34
N ASP A 358 -4.01 30.56 -1.18
CA ASP A 358 -4.01 31.55 -0.10
C ASP A 358 -5.40 32.03 0.38
N ASN A 359 -5.38 32.83 1.45
CA ASN A 359 -6.54 33.32 2.18
C ASN A 359 -7.48 34.27 1.41
N PHE A 360 -7.14 34.69 0.19
CA PHE A 360 -8.07 35.32 -0.75
C PHE A 360 -8.90 34.31 -1.56
N GLN A 361 -8.74 33.00 -1.32
CA GLN A 361 -9.34 31.90 -2.08
C GLN A 361 -8.79 31.77 -3.51
N ASP A 362 -7.55 32.19 -3.74
CA ASP A 362 -6.78 31.77 -4.91
C ASP A 362 -6.19 30.37 -4.69
N GLY A 363 -6.11 29.57 -5.76
CA GLY A 363 -5.46 28.25 -5.76
C GLY A 363 -6.18 27.09 -5.03
N PHE A 364 -7.30 27.32 -4.32
CA PHE A 364 -7.96 26.27 -3.52
C PHE A 364 -8.31 25.00 -4.31
N ALA A 365 -8.64 25.13 -5.60
CA ALA A 365 -9.03 24.00 -6.46
C ALA A 365 -7.84 23.02 -6.59
N LEU A 366 -6.66 23.53 -6.97
CA LEU A 366 -5.45 22.73 -7.03
C LEU A 366 -5.07 22.16 -5.66
N ALA A 367 -5.15 22.97 -4.59
CA ALA A 367 -4.84 22.50 -3.24
C ALA A 367 -5.75 21.32 -2.84
N GLY A 368 -7.05 21.39 -3.12
CA GLY A 368 -8.00 20.30 -2.90
C GLY A 368 -7.69 19.06 -3.74
N GLN A 369 -7.44 19.23 -5.05
CA GLN A 369 -7.07 18.13 -5.95
C GLN A 369 -5.77 17.44 -5.49
N PHE A 370 -4.73 18.21 -5.11
CA PHE A 370 -3.47 17.63 -4.64
C PHE A 370 -3.64 16.93 -3.28
N ILE A 371 -4.35 17.53 -2.32
CA ILE A 371 -4.65 16.91 -1.01
C ILE A 371 -5.37 15.56 -1.18
N THR A 372 -6.21 15.43 -2.20
CA THR A 372 -7.05 14.24 -2.49
C THR A 372 -6.50 13.30 -3.56
N ALA A 373 -5.40 13.66 -4.25
CA ALA A 373 -4.77 12.87 -5.30
C ALA A 373 -4.42 11.45 -4.82
N GLN A 374 -4.76 10.44 -5.62
CA GLN A 374 -4.80 9.02 -5.23
C GLN A 374 -3.45 8.31 -5.35
N ASN A 375 -2.46 8.96 -5.94
CA ASN A 375 -1.07 8.48 -5.99
C ASN A 375 -0.09 9.64 -6.22
N GLU A 376 1.19 9.31 -6.16
CA GLU A 376 2.29 10.26 -6.32
C GLU A 376 2.36 10.84 -7.74
N THR A 377 2.05 10.06 -8.79
CA THR A 377 2.08 10.52 -10.18
C THR A 377 1.01 11.57 -10.44
N GLU A 378 -0.20 11.39 -9.91
CA GLU A 378 -1.27 12.42 -9.95
C GLU A 378 -0.86 13.71 -9.23
N GLY A 379 -0.21 13.58 -8.06
CA GLY A 379 0.34 14.73 -7.33
C GLY A 379 1.33 15.53 -8.17
N ILE A 380 2.32 14.84 -8.77
CA ILE A 380 3.35 15.47 -9.62
C ILE A 380 2.74 16.08 -10.89
N ALA A 381 1.77 15.39 -11.51
CA ALA A 381 1.02 15.92 -12.65
C ALA A 381 0.30 17.23 -12.30
N LEU A 382 -0.32 17.32 -11.12
CA LEU A 382 -0.96 18.56 -10.64
C LEU A 382 0.06 19.70 -10.43
N LEU A 383 1.26 19.41 -9.91
CA LEU A 383 2.32 20.43 -9.79
C LEU A 383 2.70 21.01 -11.16
N ALA A 384 2.87 20.13 -12.17
CA ALA A 384 3.12 20.56 -13.55
C ALA A 384 1.94 21.38 -14.11
N ILE A 385 0.71 20.90 -13.99
CA ILE A 385 -0.49 21.60 -14.50
C ILE A 385 -0.63 23.00 -13.89
N ARG A 386 -0.26 23.21 -12.61
CA ARG A 386 -0.28 24.55 -12.00
C ARG A 386 0.72 25.52 -12.64
N ILE A 387 1.94 25.07 -12.92
CA ILE A 387 2.95 25.90 -13.58
C ILE A 387 2.53 26.19 -15.03
N LEU A 388 1.97 25.21 -15.74
CA LEU A 388 1.37 25.39 -17.07
C LEU A 388 0.21 26.41 -17.04
N GLU A 389 -0.68 26.36 -16.03
CA GLU A 389 -1.77 27.33 -15.87
C GLU A 389 -1.22 28.76 -15.68
N GLY A 390 -0.13 28.90 -14.91
CA GLY A 390 0.57 30.17 -14.72
C GLY A 390 1.19 30.72 -16.01
N ASP A 391 1.97 29.89 -16.71
CA ASP A 391 2.62 30.26 -17.99
C ASP A 391 1.58 30.64 -19.05
N PHE A 392 0.47 29.89 -19.13
CA PHE A 392 -0.62 30.21 -20.03
C PHE A 392 -1.30 31.53 -19.68
N ARG A 393 -1.51 31.82 -18.38
CA ARG A 393 -2.10 33.10 -17.93
C ARG A 393 -1.23 34.30 -18.33
N THR A 394 0.10 34.15 -18.39
CA THR A 394 1.02 35.21 -18.83
C THR A 394 1.20 35.28 -20.35
N HIS A 395 1.23 34.14 -21.06
CA HIS A 395 1.59 34.07 -22.49
C HIS A 395 0.42 33.85 -23.47
N ARG A 396 -0.82 33.76 -22.97
CA ARG A 396 -2.05 33.58 -23.77
C ARG A 396 -2.10 34.45 -25.04
N PRO A 397 -2.54 33.90 -26.20
CA PRO A 397 -3.29 32.65 -26.35
C PRO A 397 -2.43 31.36 -26.46
N THR A 398 -1.12 31.43 -26.23
CA THR A 398 -0.22 30.25 -26.24
C THR A 398 0.52 30.08 -24.92
N PHE A 399 1.32 29.01 -24.83
CA PHE A 399 2.37 28.89 -23.83
C PHE A 399 3.64 29.62 -24.28
N SER A 400 4.63 29.76 -23.40
CA SER A 400 5.99 30.16 -23.77
C SER A 400 6.71 29.11 -24.62
N PRO A 401 7.76 29.48 -25.40
CA PRO A 401 8.49 28.52 -26.23
C PRO A 401 9.12 27.36 -25.45
N GLY A 402 9.63 27.62 -24.25
CA GLY A 402 10.20 26.57 -23.39
C GLY A 402 9.16 25.57 -22.91
N VAL A 403 7.97 26.03 -22.54
CA VAL A 403 6.85 25.16 -22.14
C VAL A 403 6.30 24.36 -23.33
N LEU A 404 6.27 24.93 -24.54
CA LEU A 404 5.94 24.18 -25.75
C LEU A 404 6.95 23.05 -26.02
N ALA A 405 8.24 23.31 -25.87
CA ALA A 405 9.29 22.29 -26.01
C ALA A 405 9.21 21.21 -24.91
N ALA A 406 8.86 21.57 -23.67
CA ALA A 406 8.66 20.62 -22.58
C ALA A 406 7.44 19.70 -22.83
N LEU A 407 6.35 20.25 -23.39
CA LEU A 407 5.17 19.47 -23.82
C LEU A 407 5.51 18.52 -24.98
N GLU A 408 6.20 19.02 -26.02
CA GLU A 408 6.62 18.22 -27.17
C GLU A 408 7.60 17.09 -26.77
N GLY A 409 8.60 17.38 -25.94
CA GLY A 409 9.56 16.39 -25.42
C GLY A 409 8.92 15.31 -24.54
N ALA A 410 7.77 15.59 -23.93
CA ALA A 410 6.95 14.62 -23.20
C ALA A 410 5.90 13.92 -24.07
N GLY A 411 5.83 14.19 -25.38
CA GLY A 411 4.80 13.65 -26.28
C GLY A 411 3.38 14.20 -26.04
N LEU A 412 3.25 15.28 -25.27
CA LEU A 412 1.98 15.85 -24.85
C LEU A 412 1.51 16.94 -25.82
N THR A 413 0.30 16.78 -26.36
CA THR A 413 -0.27 17.74 -27.32
C THR A 413 -0.69 19.04 -26.64
N ALA A 414 0.07 20.12 -26.87
CA ALA A 414 -0.16 21.44 -26.26
C ALA A 414 -1.58 21.99 -26.45
N ASP A 415 -2.26 21.69 -27.57
CA ASP A 415 -3.64 22.13 -27.79
C ASP A 415 -4.65 21.57 -26.78
N ILE A 416 -4.38 20.40 -26.18
CA ILE A 416 -5.27 19.84 -25.16
C ILE A 416 -5.23 20.72 -23.91
N PHE A 417 -4.04 21.15 -23.49
CA PHE A 417 -3.84 22.06 -22.37
C PHE A 417 -4.36 23.47 -22.69
N ARG A 418 -4.11 24.00 -23.91
CA ARG A 418 -4.70 25.29 -24.35
C ARG A 418 -6.23 25.27 -24.26
N ASN A 419 -6.88 24.22 -24.76
CA ASN A 419 -8.33 24.12 -24.75
C ASN A 419 -8.90 23.92 -23.34
N ALA A 420 -8.26 23.13 -22.48
CA ALA A 420 -8.64 22.97 -21.08
C ALA A 420 -8.58 24.29 -20.29
N PHE A 421 -7.55 25.12 -20.51
CA PHE A 421 -7.44 26.42 -19.83
C PHE A 421 -8.31 27.52 -20.45
N LEU A 422 -8.61 27.49 -21.76
CA LEU A 422 -9.49 28.47 -22.43
C LEU A 422 -10.97 28.16 -22.25
N ARG A 423 -11.35 26.88 -22.24
CA ARG A 423 -12.74 26.39 -22.23
C ARG A 423 -12.94 25.28 -21.18
N PRO A 424 -12.63 25.51 -19.90
CA PRO A 424 -12.75 24.49 -18.84
C PRO A 424 -14.19 23.98 -18.67
N GLN A 425 -15.20 24.76 -19.07
CA GLN A 425 -16.61 24.37 -19.02
C GLN A 425 -16.94 23.17 -19.93
N ASP A 426 -16.26 23.04 -21.06
CA ASP A 426 -16.49 21.96 -22.05
C ASP A 426 -16.15 20.58 -21.44
N TYR A 427 -15.24 20.54 -20.46
CA TYR A 427 -14.74 19.33 -19.82
C TYR A 427 -15.63 18.82 -18.67
N VAL A 428 -16.56 19.63 -18.15
CA VAL A 428 -17.48 19.23 -17.06
C VAL A 428 -18.32 18.02 -17.47
N ALA A 429 -18.87 18.06 -18.69
CA ALA A 429 -19.65 16.95 -19.23
C ALA A 429 -18.80 15.71 -19.55
N ILE A 430 -17.54 15.91 -19.97
CA ILE A 430 -16.61 14.81 -20.29
C ILE A 430 -16.26 14.01 -19.03
N VAL A 431 -15.91 14.70 -17.94
CA VAL A 431 -15.54 14.07 -16.66
C VAL A 431 -16.75 13.38 -16.01
N LEU A 432 -17.92 14.02 -16.00
CA LEU A 432 -19.13 13.44 -15.39
C LEU A 432 -19.75 12.28 -16.19
N ALA A 433 -19.45 12.16 -17.49
CA ALA A 433 -19.97 11.07 -18.33
C ALA A 433 -19.21 9.74 -18.16
N ASP A 434 -17.95 9.77 -17.71
CA ASP A 434 -17.13 8.56 -17.52
C ASP A 434 -16.58 8.47 -16.08
N PRO A 435 -17.43 8.09 -15.11
CA PRO A 435 -17.03 7.90 -13.72
C PRO A 435 -16.21 6.62 -13.49
N VAL A 436 -15.94 5.82 -14.53
CA VAL A 436 -15.05 4.65 -14.47
C VAL A 436 -13.61 5.09 -14.72
N ARG A 437 -13.40 5.96 -15.72
CA ARG A 437 -12.09 6.52 -16.04
C ARG A 437 -11.67 7.64 -15.09
N PHE A 438 -12.55 8.60 -14.83
CA PHE A 438 -12.21 9.80 -14.03
C PHE A 438 -12.57 9.69 -12.55
N GLY A 439 -13.30 8.65 -12.14
CA GLY A 439 -13.87 8.51 -10.79
C GLY A 439 -15.20 9.27 -10.59
N PRO A 440 -15.87 9.09 -9.43
CA PRO A 440 -17.21 9.62 -9.21
C PRO A 440 -17.20 11.02 -8.56
N TRP A 441 -17.50 12.07 -9.34
CA TRP A 441 -17.52 13.47 -8.89
C TRP A 441 -18.91 13.96 -8.48
N ALA A 442 -18.98 15.15 -7.87
CA ALA A 442 -20.23 15.84 -7.56
C ALA A 442 -20.92 16.36 -8.84
N PRO A 443 -22.27 16.26 -8.96
CA PRO A 443 -22.98 16.58 -10.20
C PRO A 443 -22.99 18.08 -10.54
N ASP A 444 -22.62 18.93 -9.58
CA ASP A 444 -22.51 20.38 -9.68
C ASP A 444 -21.03 20.85 -9.74
N MET A 445 -20.13 20.01 -10.30
CA MET A 445 -18.70 20.27 -10.42
C MET A 445 -18.38 21.60 -11.13
N ILE A 446 -17.43 22.35 -10.61
CA ILE A 446 -16.97 23.61 -11.22
C ILE A 446 -15.97 23.34 -12.36
N ALA A 447 -16.05 24.17 -13.40
CA ALA A 447 -15.24 24.05 -14.61
C ALA A 447 -13.73 23.92 -14.35
N GLN A 448 -13.17 24.65 -13.37
CA GLN A 448 -11.74 24.60 -13.09
C GLN A 448 -11.30 23.23 -12.54
N ASN A 449 -12.12 22.58 -11.70
CA ASN A 449 -11.85 21.21 -11.25
C ASN A 449 -11.96 20.21 -12.41
N ALA A 450 -12.96 20.37 -13.29
CA ALA A 450 -13.08 19.52 -14.49
C ALA A 450 -11.82 19.55 -15.37
N ALA A 451 -11.22 20.72 -15.57
CA ALA A 451 -9.96 20.86 -16.29
C ALA A 451 -8.78 20.20 -15.56
N TYR A 452 -8.65 20.38 -14.23
CA TYR A 452 -7.62 19.70 -13.44
C TYR A 452 -7.77 18.17 -13.49
N VAL A 453 -8.96 17.63 -13.21
CA VAL A 453 -9.23 16.19 -13.24
C VAL A 453 -8.93 15.60 -14.61
N PHE A 454 -9.40 16.24 -15.69
CA PHE A 454 -9.14 15.78 -17.05
C PHE A 454 -7.64 15.80 -17.41
N LEU A 455 -6.93 16.90 -17.13
CA LEU A 455 -5.50 17.02 -17.47
C LEU A 455 -4.63 16.08 -16.62
N THR A 456 -4.98 15.82 -15.37
CA THR A 456 -4.26 14.87 -14.52
C THR A 456 -4.36 13.45 -15.08
N HIS A 457 -5.57 13.00 -15.42
CA HIS A 457 -5.77 11.69 -16.08
C HIS A 457 -5.10 11.63 -17.45
N TRP A 458 -5.15 12.72 -18.23
CA TRP A 458 -4.45 12.79 -19.51
C TRP A 458 -2.93 12.59 -19.35
N ILE A 459 -2.31 13.19 -18.33
CA ILE A 459 -0.90 12.99 -18.03
C ILE A 459 -0.63 11.55 -17.58
N THR A 460 -1.39 11.00 -16.63
CA THR A 460 -1.11 9.67 -16.05
C THR A 460 -1.42 8.49 -16.99
N GLU A 461 -2.22 8.71 -18.03
CA GLU A 461 -2.43 7.73 -19.11
C GLU A 461 -1.28 7.69 -20.13
N HIS A 462 -0.58 8.81 -20.35
CA HIS A 462 0.49 8.92 -21.34
C HIS A 462 1.89 8.79 -20.72
N LEU A 463 2.06 9.16 -19.44
CA LEU A 463 3.33 9.18 -18.73
C LEU A 463 3.27 8.30 -17.48
N ASN A 464 4.28 7.42 -17.32
CA ASN A 464 4.53 6.74 -16.05
C ASN A 464 5.13 7.71 -15.01
N LYS A 465 5.47 7.22 -13.81
CA LYS A 465 6.00 8.07 -12.72
C LYS A 465 7.22 8.89 -13.15
N GLU A 466 8.23 8.24 -13.75
CA GLU A 466 9.44 8.93 -14.23
C GLU A 466 9.15 9.88 -15.40
N GLY A 467 8.20 9.56 -16.28
CA GLY A 467 7.75 10.47 -17.32
C GLY A 467 7.14 11.75 -16.74
N ALA A 468 6.29 11.63 -15.72
CA ALA A 468 5.70 12.78 -15.04
C ALA A 468 6.73 13.62 -14.27
N VAL A 469 7.73 12.97 -13.64
CA VAL A 469 8.88 13.62 -12.99
C VAL A 469 9.71 14.39 -14.02
N ALA A 470 10.11 13.75 -15.12
CA ALA A 470 10.88 14.37 -16.19
C ALA A 470 10.13 15.55 -16.85
N PHE A 471 8.82 15.40 -17.05
CA PHE A 471 7.98 16.49 -17.54
C PHE A 471 7.90 17.66 -16.55
N TYR A 472 7.72 17.40 -15.25
CA TYR A 472 7.71 18.44 -14.23
C TYR A 472 9.08 19.12 -14.07
N HIS A 473 10.19 18.38 -14.16
CA HIS A 473 11.54 18.94 -14.26
C HIS A 473 11.69 19.87 -15.47
N ALA A 474 11.29 19.44 -16.68
CA ALA A 474 11.35 20.25 -17.88
C ALA A 474 10.48 21.52 -17.81
N VAL A 475 9.26 21.43 -17.26
CA VAL A 475 8.34 22.56 -17.08
C VAL A 475 8.88 23.59 -16.08
N ARG A 476 9.55 23.17 -15.01
CA ARG A 476 10.22 24.07 -14.06
C ARG A 476 11.46 24.71 -14.67
N ALA A 477 12.30 23.93 -15.36
CA ALA A 477 13.48 24.43 -16.06
C ALA A 477 13.12 25.49 -17.13
N ALA A 478 11.96 25.33 -17.79
CA ALA A 478 11.45 26.25 -18.80
C ALA A 478 10.81 27.54 -18.24
N THR A 479 10.44 27.59 -16.96
CA THR A 479 9.69 28.71 -16.35
C THR A 479 10.43 29.40 -15.20
N HIS A 480 11.43 28.74 -14.62
CA HIS A 480 12.10 29.13 -13.37
C HIS A 480 11.16 29.27 -12.16
N TRP A 481 9.99 28.61 -12.20
CA TRP A 481 9.12 28.40 -11.04
C TRP A 481 9.26 26.96 -10.55
N ASP A 482 9.18 26.75 -9.24
CA ASP A 482 9.19 25.42 -8.60
C ASP A 482 8.12 25.38 -7.51
N ILE A 483 7.40 24.27 -7.38
CA ILE A 483 6.55 23.96 -6.23
C ILE A 483 7.26 22.85 -5.46
N GLY A 484 8.21 23.25 -4.62
CA GLY A 484 9.13 22.33 -3.95
C GLY A 484 8.66 21.84 -2.58
N TYR A 485 7.63 22.43 -1.97
CA TYR A 485 7.19 22.10 -0.61
C TYR A 485 5.70 21.75 -0.53
N PHE A 486 5.37 20.67 0.19
CA PHE A 486 4.00 20.33 0.59
C PHE A 486 3.91 20.17 2.10
N ALA A 487 2.86 20.70 2.74
CA ALA A 487 2.65 20.52 4.18
C ALA A 487 1.20 20.19 4.56
N VAL A 488 1.03 19.39 5.62
CA VAL A 488 -0.27 18.93 6.15
C VAL A 488 -0.22 18.78 7.67
N ASP A 489 -1.36 19.02 8.34
CA ASP A 489 -1.46 19.15 9.80
C ASP A 489 -2.62 18.35 10.43
N SER A 490 -2.72 18.41 11.76
CA SER A 490 -3.77 17.69 12.50
C SER A 490 -5.16 18.32 12.40
N ARG A 491 -5.29 19.56 11.89
CA ARG A 491 -6.61 20.15 11.58
C ARG A 491 -7.21 19.51 10.34
N LEU A 492 -6.38 19.17 9.35
CA LEU A 492 -6.79 18.41 8.16
C LEU A 492 -7.10 16.94 8.47
N PHE A 493 -6.80 16.42 9.67
CA PHE A 493 -6.99 15.00 9.98
C PHE A 493 -8.36 14.70 10.63
N PRO A 494 -9.23 13.85 10.03
CA PRO A 494 -10.51 13.44 10.59
C PRO A 494 -10.35 12.39 11.72
N ILE A 495 -9.70 12.79 12.81
CA ILE A 495 -9.18 11.89 13.85
C ILE A 495 -10.24 11.19 14.71
N SER A 496 -11.43 11.78 14.89
CA SER A 496 -12.51 11.16 15.69
C SER A 496 -13.89 11.63 15.26
N VAL A 497 -14.95 10.92 15.70
CA VAL A 497 -16.34 11.34 15.40
C VAL A 497 -16.67 12.70 16.04
N GLN A 498 -15.96 13.10 17.10
CA GLN A 498 -16.11 14.41 17.74
C GLN A 498 -15.27 15.50 17.06
N ASN A 499 -14.15 15.14 16.43
CA ASN A 499 -13.32 16.02 15.62
C ASN A 499 -13.00 15.39 14.26
N THR A 500 -13.87 15.64 13.28
CA THR A 500 -13.70 15.20 11.89
C THR A 500 -12.78 16.12 11.07
N GLY A 501 -12.09 17.06 11.72
CA GLY A 501 -11.17 18.00 11.07
C GLY A 501 -11.84 18.91 10.02
N ILE A 502 -10.99 19.63 9.27
CA ILE A 502 -11.40 20.45 8.13
C ILE A 502 -11.30 19.71 6.79
N PHE A 503 -10.97 18.40 6.78
CA PHE A 503 -10.79 17.58 5.57
C PHE A 503 -11.96 17.65 4.58
N TYR A 504 -13.17 17.91 5.08
CA TYR A 504 -14.36 18.09 4.25
C TYR A 504 -14.28 19.29 3.29
N ALA A 505 -13.50 20.32 3.60
CA ALA A 505 -13.40 21.53 2.79
C ALA A 505 -12.51 21.33 1.53
N PRO A 506 -11.30 20.74 1.62
CA PRO A 506 -10.55 20.27 0.46
C PRO A 506 -11.38 19.38 -0.47
N VAL A 507 -12.04 18.36 0.09
CA VAL A 507 -12.88 17.40 -0.65
C VAL A 507 -14.05 18.12 -1.35
N LYS A 508 -14.82 18.94 -0.62
CA LYS A 508 -15.97 19.66 -1.18
C LYS A 508 -15.60 20.69 -2.25
N LEU A 509 -14.46 21.37 -2.12
CA LEU A 509 -14.02 22.39 -3.08
C LEU A 509 -13.18 21.86 -4.24
N SER A 510 -12.77 20.59 -4.20
CA SER A 510 -12.27 19.84 -5.36
C SER A 510 -13.39 19.04 -6.08
N ASP A 511 -14.65 19.22 -5.66
CA ASP A 511 -15.85 18.57 -6.20
C ASP A 511 -15.93 17.04 -6.02
N HIS A 512 -15.17 16.47 -5.08
CA HIS A 512 -15.46 15.12 -4.58
C HIS A 512 -16.81 15.10 -3.85
N ARG A 513 -17.45 13.92 -3.77
CA ARG A 513 -18.81 13.80 -3.25
C ARG A 513 -18.83 13.94 -1.73
N VAL A 514 -19.76 14.77 -1.24
CA VAL A 514 -19.95 15.02 0.19
C VAL A 514 -21.40 14.85 0.62
N LEU A 515 -21.57 14.45 1.88
CA LEU A 515 -22.84 14.18 2.52
C LEU A 515 -23.02 15.14 3.71
N GLN A 516 -24.04 16.01 3.66
CA GLN A 516 -24.41 16.81 4.83
C GLN A 516 -25.33 16.00 5.75
N ILE A 517 -24.97 15.92 7.04
CA ILE A 517 -25.70 15.15 8.04
C ILE A 517 -26.51 16.05 8.99
N ARG A 518 -27.47 15.49 9.74
CA ARG A 518 -28.49 16.24 10.51
C ARG A 518 -27.94 17.14 11.61
N ASP A 519 -26.70 16.95 12.06
CA ASP A 519 -26.02 17.82 13.03
C ASP A 519 -25.30 19.03 12.39
N GLY A 520 -25.45 19.21 11.07
CA GLY A 520 -24.91 20.31 10.28
C GLY A 520 -23.57 20.01 9.61
N ARG A 521 -22.85 18.97 10.05
CA ARG A 521 -21.53 18.61 9.50
C ARG A 521 -21.61 18.05 8.09
N VAL A 522 -20.48 18.11 7.40
CA VAL A 522 -20.28 17.61 6.03
C VAL A 522 -19.24 16.49 6.07
N LEU A 523 -19.58 15.34 5.49
CA LEU A 523 -18.74 14.14 5.46
C LEU A 523 -18.26 13.83 4.02
N PRO A 524 -16.94 13.71 3.79
CA PRO A 524 -16.32 13.12 2.60
C PRO A 524 -16.75 11.68 2.31
N LEU A 525 -17.80 11.51 1.51
CA LEU A 525 -18.50 10.24 1.30
C LEU A 525 -17.55 9.12 0.81
N ASP A 526 -16.65 9.47 -0.10
CA ASP A 526 -15.70 8.55 -0.74
C ASP A 526 -14.44 8.26 0.11
N PHE A 527 -14.21 9.06 1.16
CA PHE A 527 -12.98 9.02 1.97
C PHE A 527 -13.21 8.42 3.36
N PHE A 528 -14.29 8.76 4.05
CA PHE A 528 -14.65 8.13 5.31
C PHE A 528 -16.15 8.24 5.63
N GLN A 529 -16.67 7.26 6.36
CA GLN A 529 -18.04 7.30 6.88
C GLN A 529 -18.07 7.17 8.41
N VAL A 530 -19.06 7.83 9.03
CA VAL A 530 -19.37 7.65 10.45
C VAL A 530 -20.36 6.50 10.58
N LEU A 531 -19.93 5.42 11.22
CA LEU A 531 -20.79 4.30 11.61
C LEU A 531 -21.33 4.55 13.02
N VAL A 532 -22.57 4.14 13.24
CA VAL A 532 -23.34 4.40 14.46
C VAL A 532 -24.03 3.10 14.88
N THR A 533 -24.04 2.83 16.19
CA THR A 533 -24.99 1.86 16.79
C THR A 533 -26.05 2.61 17.57
N THR A 534 -27.28 2.11 17.56
CA THR A 534 -28.42 2.70 18.28
C THR A 534 -29.21 1.64 19.04
N ASN A 535 -30.20 2.09 19.81
CA ASN A 535 -31.19 1.22 20.45
C ASN A 535 -32.09 0.44 19.47
N VAL A 536 -32.06 0.76 18.16
CA VAL A 536 -32.80 0.05 17.09
C VAL A 536 -31.85 -0.69 16.16
N HIS A 537 -30.68 -0.12 15.89
CA HIS A 537 -29.62 -0.67 15.04
C HIS A 537 -28.41 -1.07 15.90
N PRO A 538 -28.39 -2.29 16.48
CA PRO A 538 -27.28 -2.77 17.32
C PRO A 538 -26.03 -3.16 16.52
N GLN A 539 -26.06 -3.07 15.19
CA GLN A 539 -24.92 -3.28 14.30
C GLN A 539 -24.43 -1.94 13.74
N PRO A 540 -23.11 -1.75 13.48
CA PRO A 540 -22.58 -0.50 12.95
C PRO A 540 -23.23 -0.12 11.61
N THR A 541 -24.02 0.94 11.63
CA THR A 541 -24.87 1.40 10.53
C THR A 541 -24.45 2.82 10.11
N PRO A 542 -24.32 3.16 8.82
CA PRO A 542 -23.94 4.52 8.40
C PRO A 542 -24.92 5.59 8.92
N VAL A 543 -24.38 6.70 9.43
CA VAL A 543 -25.14 7.76 10.12
C VAL A 543 -26.34 8.30 9.34
N GLN A 544 -26.28 8.32 8.01
CA GLN A 544 -27.37 8.76 7.12
C GLN A 544 -28.59 7.83 7.09
N GLN A 545 -28.44 6.57 7.51
CA GLN A 545 -29.53 5.58 7.51
C GLN A 545 -30.34 5.60 8.83
N ILE A 546 -29.87 6.31 9.86
CA ILE A 546 -30.48 6.33 11.19
C ILE A 546 -31.79 7.13 11.21
N GLY A 547 -32.86 6.57 11.78
CA GLY A 547 -34.18 7.19 11.89
C GLY A 547 -34.23 8.40 12.84
N PRO A 548 -35.23 9.29 12.71
CA PRO A 548 -35.46 10.36 13.69
C PRO A 548 -35.85 9.80 15.05
N GLY A 549 -35.16 10.21 16.12
CA GLY A 549 -35.46 9.81 17.50
C GLY A 549 -34.76 8.55 18.01
N GLU A 550 -33.94 7.87 17.19
CA GLU A 550 -33.07 6.79 17.67
C GLU A 550 -31.98 7.32 18.62
N GLN A 551 -31.70 6.56 19.68
CA GLN A 551 -30.66 6.89 20.66
C GLN A 551 -29.34 6.22 20.27
N VAL A 552 -28.34 7.05 19.95
CA VAL A 552 -26.95 6.64 19.69
C VAL A 552 -26.34 5.99 20.94
N GLN A 553 -25.74 4.81 20.76
CA GLN A 553 -25.02 4.07 21.81
C GLN A 553 -23.50 4.15 21.61
N SER A 554 -23.02 4.00 20.37
CA SER A 554 -21.62 4.21 19.99
C SER A 554 -21.50 4.81 18.60
N GLN A 555 -20.34 5.41 18.31
CA GLN A 555 -20.00 5.93 16.99
C GLN A 555 -18.52 5.64 16.69
N THR A 556 -18.20 5.30 15.44
CA THR A 556 -16.83 5.10 14.96
C THR A 556 -16.65 5.74 13.57
N ILE A 557 -15.41 6.05 13.21
CA ILE A 557 -15.06 6.36 11.81
C ILE A 557 -14.60 5.08 11.13
N GLN A 558 -15.06 4.85 9.92
CA GLN A 558 -14.51 3.89 8.98
C GLN A 558 -13.91 4.66 7.79
N TYR A 559 -12.59 4.60 7.65
CA TYR A 559 -11.87 5.16 6.52
C TYR A 559 -11.96 4.24 5.31
N GLN A 560 -12.00 4.84 4.11
CA GLN A 560 -12.11 4.15 2.83
C GLN A 560 -10.75 4.13 2.10
N PRO A 561 -10.55 3.26 1.09
CA PRO A 561 -9.32 3.21 0.30
C PRO A 561 -8.88 4.57 -0.25
N ALA A 562 -9.81 5.42 -0.71
CA ALA A 562 -9.45 6.73 -1.27
C ALA A 562 -8.85 7.71 -0.25
N PHE A 563 -9.11 7.51 1.05
CA PHE A 563 -8.44 8.25 2.11
C PHE A 563 -7.03 7.74 2.34
N TYR A 564 -6.82 6.42 2.45
CA TYR A 564 -5.50 5.81 2.59
C TYR A 564 -4.57 6.10 1.41
N ASN A 565 -5.13 6.16 0.19
CA ASN A 565 -4.41 6.47 -1.03
C ASN A 565 -4.06 7.97 -1.17
N SER A 566 -4.82 8.86 -0.51
CA SER A 566 -4.69 10.31 -0.68
C SER A 566 -3.28 10.81 -0.34
N MET A 567 -2.76 11.74 -1.13
CA MET A 567 -1.48 12.40 -0.84
C MET A 567 -1.47 13.06 0.54
N PHE A 568 -2.62 13.51 1.06
CA PHE A 568 -2.74 13.89 2.48
C PHE A 568 -2.34 12.76 3.44
N TYR A 569 -2.99 11.60 3.37
CA TYR A 569 -2.72 10.49 4.28
C TYR A 569 -1.30 9.94 4.09
N ARG A 570 -0.86 9.77 2.84
CA ARG A 570 0.49 9.27 2.54
C ARG A 570 1.58 10.24 3.02
N SER A 571 1.32 11.54 2.97
CA SER A 571 2.25 12.56 3.49
C SER A 571 2.23 12.72 5.00
N TYR A 572 1.14 12.38 5.69
CA TYR A 572 0.96 12.64 7.13
C TYR A 572 1.06 11.40 8.02
N VAL A 573 0.67 10.23 7.51
CA VAL A 573 0.63 8.95 8.23
C VAL A 573 1.49 7.87 7.55
N GLY A 574 1.50 7.83 6.22
CA GLY A 574 2.31 6.89 5.43
C GLY A 574 1.52 5.69 4.89
N TYR A 575 1.89 4.49 5.35
CA TYR A 575 1.32 3.22 4.89
C TYR A 575 -0.14 3.00 5.35
N SER A 576 -0.89 2.25 4.55
CA SER A 576 -2.26 1.81 4.85
C SER A 576 -2.30 0.51 5.67
N PRO A 577 -3.44 0.14 6.27
CA PRO A 577 -3.66 -1.21 6.80
C PRO A 577 -3.44 -2.32 5.77
N THR A 578 -3.73 -2.07 4.49
CA THR A 578 -3.52 -3.04 3.39
C THR A 578 -2.04 -3.30 3.16
N ASP A 579 -1.18 -2.28 3.20
CA ASP A 579 0.28 -2.41 3.05
C ASP A 579 0.90 -3.27 4.16
N LEU A 580 0.29 -3.28 5.35
CA LEU A 580 0.68 -4.13 6.48
C LEU A 580 0.15 -5.58 6.37
N GLY A 581 -0.70 -5.88 5.39
CA GLY A 581 -1.37 -7.16 5.22
C GLY A 581 -2.69 -7.29 6.00
N SER A 582 -3.26 -6.18 6.47
CA SER A 582 -4.46 -6.09 7.29
C SER A 582 -5.62 -5.42 6.55
N ALA A 583 -5.88 -5.80 5.30
CA ALA A 583 -6.85 -5.16 4.41
C ALA A 583 -8.31 -5.09 4.91
N ASN A 584 -8.69 -5.87 5.93
CA ASN A 584 -10.01 -5.82 6.58
C ASN A 584 -10.06 -4.83 7.77
N VAL A 585 -8.94 -4.19 8.13
CA VAL A 585 -8.86 -3.21 9.21
C VAL A 585 -9.02 -1.81 8.63
N THR A 586 -10.02 -1.07 9.11
CA THR A 586 -10.28 0.32 8.73
C THR A 586 -9.94 1.30 9.85
N GLU A 587 -8.81 1.05 10.52
CA GLU A 587 -8.22 1.91 11.56
C GLU A 587 -6.98 2.67 11.02
N ILE A 588 -6.40 3.54 11.84
CA ILE A 588 -5.14 4.24 11.54
C ILE A 588 -3.98 3.50 12.25
N PRO A 589 -2.89 3.12 11.57
CA PRO A 589 -1.74 2.49 12.21
C PRO A 589 -1.15 3.34 13.35
N GLY A 590 -0.74 2.69 14.45
CA GLY A 590 -0.19 3.35 15.64
C GLY A 590 -1.15 4.23 16.44
N ILE A 591 -2.44 4.30 16.05
CA ILE A 591 -3.51 4.99 16.78
C ILE A 591 -4.66 4.01 17.08
N GLY A 592 -5.05 3.19 16.11
CA GLY A 592 -6.02 2.11 16.28
C GLY A 592 -5.51 0.96 17.15
N GLN A 593 -6.43 0.28 17.84
CA GLN A 593 -6.06 -0.79 18.78
C GLN A 593 -5.47 -2.02 18.07
N SER A 594 -5.91 -2.29 16.83
CA SER A 594 -5.46 -3.46 16.06
C SER A 594 -4.08 -3.31 15.43
N LEU A 595 -3.59 -2.07 15.27
CA LEU A 595 -2.33 -1.73 14.61
C LEU A 595 -1.43 -0.82 15.48
N GLN A 596 -1.66 -0.79 16.80
CA GLN A 596 -0.95 0.09 17.75
C GLN A 596 0.58 -0.12 17.75
N SER A 597 1.05 -1.32 17.42
CA SER A 597 2.47 -1.68 17.32
C SER A 597 3.21 -1.04 16.13
N THR A 598 2.50 -0.41 15.21
CA THR A 598 3.01 -0.06 13.88
C THR A 598 2.87 1.45 13.68
N PRO A 599 3.84 2.27 14.15
CA PRO A 599 3.69 3.71 14.33
C PRO A 599 3.80 4.50 13.00
N PRO A 600 3.06 5.63 12.84
CA PRO A 600 3.04 6.39 11.59
C PRO A 600 4.42 6.75 11.05
N MET A 601 4.60 6.58 9.74
CA MET A 601 5.84 6.83 9.00
C MET A 601 5.50 7.74 7.81
N PRO A 602 5.44 9.07 8.01
CA PRO A 602 5.05 10.02 6.97
C PRO A 602 5.93 9.89 5.73
N ALA A 603 5.35 10.06 4.54
CA ALA A 603 5.99 9.87 3.23
C ALA A 603 6.48 8.45 2.89
N TRP A 604 6.03 7.42 3.61
CA TRP A 604 6.32 6.03 3.29
C TRP A 604 6.02 5.67 1.82
N ASN A 605 7.03 5.16 1.12
CA ASN A 605 6.97 4.76 -0.28
C ASN A 605 6.51 5.89 -1.23
N LEU A 606 6.83 7.15 -0.91
CA LEU A 606 6.89 8.26 -1.85
C LEU A 606 8.33 8.35 -2.39
N THR A 607 8.50 8.20 -3.70
CA THR A 607 9.80 8.18 -4.38
C THR A 607 10.35 9.57 -4.68
N HIS A 608 9.53 10.61 -4.56
CA HIS A 608 9.86 12.00 -4.91
C HIS A 608 9.46 13.01 -3.84
N PHE A 609 8.98 12.56 -2.68
CA PHE A 609 8.71 13.41 -1.52
C PHE A 609 9.37 12.85 -0.27
N ARG A 610 10.05 13.71 0.48
CA ARG A 610 10.83 13.35 1.69
C ARG A 610 10.47 14.27 2.84
N VAL A 611 10.34 13.73 4.04
CA VAL A 611 10.15 14.53 5.26
C VAL A 611 11.35 15.44 5.46
N VAL A 612 11.07 16.72 5.72
CA VAL A 612 12.08 17.77 6.01
C VAL A 612 11.76 18.53 7.29
N TYR A 613 10.49 18.56 7.68
CA TYR A 613 10.07 18.94 9.03
C TYR A 613 8.96 18.02 9.51
N ARG A 614 9.07 17.55 10.76
CA ARG A 614 7.98 16.92 11.51
C ARG A 614 7.97 17.49 12.91
N THR A 615 6.81 17.94 13.38
CA THR A 615 6.68 18.39 14.77
C THR A 615 7.07 17.31 15.77
N ALA A 616 8.06 17.63 16.60
CA ALA A 616 8.38 16.93 17.85
C ALA A 616 8.33 17.93 19.02
N TYR A 617 8.33 17.42 20.25
CA TYR A 617 8.15 18.26 21.45
C TYR A 617 9.27 18.06 22.47
N TYR A 618 9.72 19.14 23.09
CA TYR A 618 10.70 19.15 24.19
C TYR A 618 10.15 19.87 25.42
N ASN A 619 10.38 19.29 26.60
CA ASN A 619 10.15 19.91 27.90
C ASN A 619 11.49 20.03 28.63
N PRO A 620 11.89 21.22 29.14
CA PRO A 620 13.16 21.38 29.85
C PRO A 620 13.17 20.74 31.26
N PHE A 621 12.03 20.25 31.76
CA PHE A 621 11.92 19.58 33.04
C PHE A 621 11.79 18.05 32.87
N PRO A 622 12.61 17.22 33.55
CA PRO A 622 12.48 15.75 33.54
C PRO A 622 11.18 15.18 34.14
N ASN A 623 10.26 16.04 34.59
CA ASN A 623 8.94 15.66 35.08
C ASN A 623 7.87 16.53 34.37
N PRO A 624 7.60 16.26 33.08
CA PRO A 624 6.67 17.08 32.28
C PRO A 624 5.24 17.08 32.82
N ALA A 625 4.83 16.07 33.61
CA ALA A 625 3.52 16.01 34.25
C ALA A 625 3.27 17.13 35.27
N ASN A 626 4.33 17.68 35.88
CA ASN A 626 4.25 18.85 36.77
C ASN A 626 4.58 20.18 36.06
N HIS A 627 4.92 20.14 34.77
CA HIS A 627 5.39 21.27 33.97
C HIS A 627 4.77 21.24 32.58
N THR A 628 3.45 21.04 32.51
CA THR A 628 2.69 20.83 31.26
C THR A 628 2.61 22.07 30.36
N ASP A 629 2.93 23.24 30.91
CA ASP A 629 3.07 24.53 30.23
C ASP A 629 4.47 24.77 29.63
N ALA A 630 5.47 23.97 30.00
CA ALA A 630 6.86 24.14 29.59
C ALA A 630 7.24 23.43 28.28
N TRP A 631 6.30 22.70 27.66
CA TRP A 631 6.50 22.05 26.36
C TRP A 631 6.72 23.05 25.23
N ARG A 632 7.58 22.70 24.26
CA ARG A 632 7.87 23.48 23.06
C ARG A 632 7.89 22.57 21.84
N ALA A 633 7.14 22.93 20.80
CA ALA A 633 7.28 22.34 19.48
C ALA A 633 8.63 22.73 18.84
N MET A 634 9.15 21.85 17.99
CA MET A 634 10.37 22.05 17.18
C MET A 634 10.42 20.98 16.07
N ASN A 635 11.46 21.00 15.23
CA ASN A 635 11.69 19.92 14.29
C ASN A 635 12.14 18.64 15.01
N TYR A 636 11.82 17.49 14.43
CA TYR A 636 12.22 16.17 14.88
C TYR A 636 13.74 16.03 15.07
N ASP A 637 14.53 16.65 14.20
CA ASP A 637 16.00 16.56 14.25
C ASP A 637 16.59 17.39 15.39
N ASP A 638 15.99 18.55 15.70
CA ASP A 638 16.32 19.35 16.88
C ASP A 638 16.01 18.57 18.16
N ALA A 639 14.80 18.00 18.22
CA ALA A 639 14.34 17.17 19.31
C ALA A 639 15.23 15.93 19.52
N THR A 640 15.67 15.28 18.44
CA THR A 640 16.57 14.11 18.48
C THR A 640 17.97 14.49 18.98
N ARG A 641 18.50 15.64 18.56
CA ARG A 641 19.76 16.18 19.10
C ARG A 641 19.64 16.54 20.59
N LEU A 642 18.52 17.10 21.03
CA LEU A 642 18.25 17.31 22.46
C LEU A 642 18.15 15.99 23.22
N GLN A 643 17.50 14.97 22.67
CA GLN A 643 17.41 13.64 23.29
C GLN A 643 18.79 13.00 23.45
N ALA A 644 19.67 13.09 22.46
CA ALA A 644 21.06 12.66 22.58
C ALA A 644 21.80 13.40 23.71
N ASN A 645 21.64 14.73 23.80
CA ASN A 645 22.25 15.56 24.83
C ASN A 645 21.72 15.27 26.25
N ILE A 646 20.44 14.90 26.40
CA ILE A 646 19.85 14.42 27.66
C ILE A 646 20.44 13.06 28.04
N THR A 647 20.52 12.12 27.10
CA THR A 647 21.11 10.78 27.33
C THR A 647 22.59 10.87 27.70
N ALA A 648 23.32 11.83 27.14
CA ALA A 648 24.70 12.16 27.51
C ALA A 648 24.84 12.94 28.83
N GLY A 649 23.74 13.27 29.51
CA GLY A 649 23.73 13.99 30.80
C GLY A 649 24.13 15.47 30.73
N THR A 650 24.32 16.02 29.53
CA THR A 650 24.77 17.41 29.33
C THR A 650 23.69 18.45 29.63
N ILE A 651 22.41 18.08 29.40
CA ILE A 651 21.22 18.89 29.68
C ILE A 651 20.16 18.06 30.40
N LYS A 652 19.09 18.72 30.85
CA LYS A 652 17.92 18.08 31.47
C LYS A 652 16.67 18.33 30.63
N GLY A 653 15.71 17.42 30.74
CA GLY A 653 14.40 17.55 30.13
C GLY A 653 13.77 16.20 29.80
N THR A 654 12.78 16.25 28.92
CA THR A 654 12.12 15.10 28.30
C THR A 654 11.76 15.48 26.87
N VAL A 655 11.92 14.57 25.92
CA VAL A 655 11.53 14.76 24.52
C VAL A 655 10.42 13.77 24.18
N ASP A 656 9.40 14.22 23.48
CA ASP A 656 8.45 13.36 22.79
C ASP A 656 8.80 13.33 21.28
N LEU A 657 9.37 12.20 20.88
CA LEU A 657 9.69 11.85 19.50
C LEU A 657 8.62 10.94 18.86
N SER A 658 7.47 10.73 19.52
CA SER A 658 6.46 9.80 19.02
C SER A 658 5.71 10.39 17.80
N PRO A 659 5.63 9.66 16.67
CA PRO A 659 4.91 10.15 15.50
C PRO A 659 3.40 10.27 15.74
N THR A 660 2.87 9.55 16.74
CA THR A 660 1.48 9.71 17.20
C THR A 660 1.22 11.14 17.69
N THR A 661 2.13 11.75 18.46
CA THR A 661 1.98 13.16 18.87
C THR A 661 2.09 14.11 17.68
N SER A 662 2.97 13.83 16.71
CA SER A 662 3.06 14.60 15.45
C SER A 662 1.75 14.58 14.64
N VAL A 663 1.03 13.44 14.62
CA VAL A 663 -0.25 13.27 13.91
C VAL A 663 -1.44 13.86 14.67
N VAL A 664 -1.43 13.83 16.00
CA VAL A 664 -2.51 14.38 16.84
C VAL A 664 -2.42 15.91 16.95
N ASN A 665 -1.21 16.45 17.05
CA ASN A 665 -0.98 17.86 17.37
C ASN A 665 0.33 18.35 16.73
N GLY A 666 0.36 18.43 15.40
CA GLY A 666 1.58 18.78 14.67
C GLY A 666 1.34 19.01 13.18
N VAL A 667 2.43 19.34 12.50
CA VAL A 667 2.51 19.53 11.05
C VAL A 667 3.71 18.75 10.49
N VAL A 668 3.55 18.19 9.30
CA VAL A 668 4.61 17.56 8.51
C VAL A 668 4.81 18.39 7.25
N PHE A 669 6.06 18.74 6.93
CA PHE A 669 6.47 19.29 5.65
C PHE A 669 7.28 18.23 4.91
N LEU A 670 6.91 18.02 3.64
CA LEU A 670 7.70 17.29 2.67
C LEU A 670 8.36 18.28 1.70
N ARG A 671 9.59 18.00 1.27
CA ARG A 671 10.19 18.62 0.09
C ARG A 671 10.10 17.64 -1.08
N TYR A 672 9.73 18.15 -2.24
CA TYR A 672 9.75 17.43 -3.50
C TYR A 672 11.19 17.33 -4.05
N TYR A 673 11.50 16.24 -4.75
CA TYR A 673 12.78 16.03 -5.43
C TYR A 673 12.63 15.03 -6.60
N ASP A 674 13.42 15.17 -7.66
CA ASP A 674 13.33 14.30 -8.85
C ASP A 674 13.94 12.91 -8.61
N GLY A 675 14.90 12.82 -7.69
CA GLY A 675 15.65 11.61 -7.33
C GLY A 675 16.98 11.55 -8.09
N ALA A 676 18.09 11.47 -7.36
CA ALA A 676 19.39 11.17 -7.97
C ALA A 676 19.42 9.69 -8.37
N LEU A 677 20.11 9.36 -9.46
CA LEU A 677 20.13 8.02 -10.05
C LEU A 677 21.37 7.25 -9.59
N VAL A 678 21.20 6.33 -8.63
CA VAL A 678 22.27 5.42 -8.20
C VAL A 678 22.23 4.15 -9.05
N ASN A 679 23.28 3.94 -9.84
CA ASN A 679 23.50 2.75 -10.65
C ASN A 679 24.65 1.92 -10.08
N GLY A 680 24.58 0.60 -10.17
CA GLY A 680 25.67 -0.27 -9.74
C GLY A 680 25.38 -1.76 -9.95
N THR A 681 26.31 -2.59 -9.51
CA THR A 681 26.23 -4.05 -9.58
C THR A 681 26.25 -4.64 -8.18
N LEU A 682 25.40 -5.63 -7.92
CA LEU A 682 25.50 -6.49 -6.75
C LEU A 682 26.25 -7.79 -7.11
N ARG A 683 27.31 -8.08 -6.36
CA ARG A 683 28.13 -9.29 -6.53
C ARG A 683 28.31 -10.03 -5.21
N ALA A 684 28.81 -11.26 -5.32
CA ALA A 684 29.55 -11.93 -4.26
C ALA A 684 30.88 -12.38 -4.89
N GLY A 685 31.93 -11.56 -4.74
CA GLY A 685 33.22 -11.86 -5.35
C GLY A 685 33.16 -11.65 -6.87
N SER A 686 33.48 -12.68 -7.67
CA SER A 686 33.37 -12.51 -9.13
C SER A 686 31.93 -12.62 -9.65
N SER A 687 31.06 -13.34 -8.92
CA SER A 687 29.73 -13.71 -9.40
C SER A 687 28.67 -12.62 -9.16
N PRO A 688 27.88 -12.26 -10.18
CA PRO A 688 26.74 -11.35 -10.02
C PRO A 688 25.57 -12.02 -9.31
N LEU A 689 24.78 -11.24 -8.56
CA LEU A 689 23.61 -11.73 -7.82
C LEU A 689 22.29 -11.22 -8.42
N PRO A 690 21.55 -12.04 -9.19
CA PRO A 690 20.35 -11.62 -9.91
C PRO A 690 19.06 -11.74 -9.07
N GLY A 691 18.07 -10.88 -9.33
CA GLY A 691 16.76 -10.93 -8.67
C GLY A 691 16.75 -10.52 -7.19
N VAL A 692 17.83 -9.93 -6.69
CA VAL A 692 17.93 -9.42 -5.31
C VAL A 692 17.19 -8.10 -5.19
N ARG A 693 16.39 -7.91 -4.13
CA ARG A 693 15.72 -6.62 -3.88
C ARG A 693 16.71 -5.60 -3.36
N ILE A 694 16.74 -4.44 -4.01
CA ILE A 694 17.42 -3.24 -3.52
C ILE A 694 16.36 -2.29 -2.96
N THR A 695 16.52 -1.87 -1.70
CA THR A 695 15.62 -0.93 -1.01
C THR A 695 16.40 0.29 -0.54
N VAL A 696 15.87 1.47 -0.84
CA VAL A 696 16.43 2.79 -0.50
C VAL A 696 15.68 3.37 0.69
N THR A 697 16.39 3.72 1.77
CA THR A 697 15.82 4.41 2.94
C THR A 697 16.57 5.70 3.29
N ASP A 698 15.86 6.71 3.80
CA ASP A 698 16.44 7.91 4.43
C ASP A 698 17.06 7.62 5.81
N GLU A 699 17.56 8.65 6.50
CA GLU A 699 18.10 8.54 7.86
C GLU A 699 17.04 8.27 8.96
N LEU A 700 15.75 8.46 8.65
CA LEU A 700 14.62 8.14 9.52
C LEU A 700 14.19 6.67 9.37
N GLY A 701 14.70 5.97 8.36
CA GLY A 701 14.30 4.60 7.99
C GLY A 701 13.09 4.54 7.04
N THR A 702 12.66 5.68 6.50
CA THR A 702 11.56 5.79 5.53
C THR A 702 12.00 5.19 4.19
N PRO A 703 11.33 4.14 3.66
CA PRO A 703 11.64 3.64 2.32
C PRO A 703 11.05 4.54 1.24
N HIS A 704 11.86 4.89 0.24
CA HIS A 704 11.47 5.77 -0.88
C HIS A 704 11.39 5.04 -2.22
N HIS A 705 12.26 4.07 -2.47
CA HIS A 705 12.30 3.30 -3.71
C HIS A 705 12.71 1.85 -3.43
N VAL A 706 12.09 0.93 -4.17
CA VAL A 706 12.41 -0.50 -4.21
C VAL A 706 12.60 -0.92 -5.66
N THR A 707 13.72 -1.56 -5.97
CA THR A 707 14.05 -2.14 -7.29
C THR A 707 14.62 -3.55 -7.13
N THR A 708 14.99 -4.22 -8.21
CA THR A 708 15.60 -5.56 -8.20
C THR A 708 16.78 -5.66 -9.17
N THR A 709 17.81 -6.43 -8.82
CA THR A 709 18.96 -6.67 -9.69
C THR A 709 18.60 -7.51 -10.91
N ASP A 710 19.21 -7.22 -12.07
CA ASP A 710 19.05 -7.97 -13.30
C ASP A 710 19.91 -9.25 -13.36
N ALA A 711 19.90 -9.95 -14.50
CA ALA A 711 20.67 -11.19 -14.70
C ALA A 711 22.20 -11.01 -14.57
N SER A 712 22.69 -9.79 -14.76
CA SER A 712 24.09 -9.36 -14.60
C SER A 712 24.38 -8.79 -13.21
N GLY A 713 23.40 -8.80 -12.31
CA GLY A 713 23.49 -8.21 -10.97
C GLY A 713 23.34 -6.68 -10.97
N HIS A 714 23.10 -6.04 -12.11
CA HIS A 714 22.98 -4.58 -12.18
C HIS A 714 21.66 -4.11 -11.58
N TYR A 715 21.69 -2.95 -10.92
CA TYR A 715 20.52 -2.26 -10.42
C TYR A 715 20.59 -0.76 -10.74
N SER A 716 19.41 -0.13 -10.76
CA SER A 716 19.24 1.31 -10.89
C SER A 716 18.16 1.74 -9.91
N ALA A 717 18.52 2.65 -9.00
CA ALA A 717 17.68 3.09 -7.88
C ALA A 717 17.71 4.62 -7.74
N LEU A 718 16.54 5.22 -7.55
CA LEU A 718 16.41 6.65 -7.27
C LEU A 718 16.54 6.91 -5.77
N VAL A 719 17.30 7.95 -5.41
CA VAL A 719 17.57 8.30 -4.01
C VAL A 719 17.17 9.74 -3.64
N PRO A 720 16.68 9.98 -2.41
CA PRO A 720 16.50 11.33 -1.86
C PRO A 720 17.83 12.03 -1.58
N PHE A 721 17.75 13.31 -1.22
CA PHE A 721 18.84 14.02 -0.55
C PHE A 721 18.97 13.60 0.93
N GLY A 722 20.13 13.83 1.54
CA GLY A 722 20.46 13.46 2.92
C GLY A 722 21.32 12.19 3.03
N ASP A 723 21.28 11.55 4.21
CA ASP A 723 22.13 10.38 4.53
C ASP A 723 21.41 9.07 4.17
N ILE A 724 21.49 8.70 2.90
CA ILE A 724 20.75 7.59 2.32
C ILE A 724 21.43 6.25 2.60
N THR A 725 20.63 5.24 2.93
CA THR A 725 21.06 3.84 3.06
C THR A 725 20.44 3.01 1.93
N ILE A 726 21.28 2.28 1.19
CA ILE A 726 20.84 1.32 0.15
C ILE A 726 21.10 -0.09 0.68
N THR A 727 20.08 -0.94 0.67
CA THR A 727 20.13 -2.31 1.21
C THR A 727 19.73 -3.34 0.18
N ALA A 728 20.62 -4.28 -0.12
CA ALA A 728 20.35 -5.48 -0.91
C ALA A 728 19.86 -6.62 -0.01
N SER A 729 18.73 -7.26 -0.35
CA SER A 729 18.10 -8.26 0.51
C SER A 729 17.24 -9.31 -0.22
N VAL A 730 17.15 -10.51 0.35
CA VAL A 730 16.41 -11.68 -0.17
C VAL A 730 15.57 -12.37 0.92
N GLY A 731 14.66 -13.25 0.50
CA GLY A 731 13.67 -13.88 1.38
C GLY A 731 12.40 -13.03 1.60
N PRO A 732 11.53 -13.41 2.56
CA PRO A 732 10.28 -12.69 2.85
C PRO A 732 10.46 -11.21 3.21
N THR A 733 9.56 -10.35 2.69
CA THR A 733 9.63 -8.89 2.85
C THR A 733 9.03 -8.40 4.18
N THR A 734 9.79 -7.57 4.90
CA THR A 734 9.29 -6.82 6.06
C THR A 734 8.47 -5.63 5.56
N ARG A 735 7.15 -5.64 5.79
CA ARG A 735 6.22 -4.68 5.16
C ARG A 735 6.45 -3.22 5.51
N THR A 736 6.94 -2.91 6.71
CA THR A 736 7.19 -1.52 7.14
C THR A 736 8.45 -0.92 6.52
N THR A 737 9.56 -1.69 6.43
CA THR A 737 10.84 -1.20 5.90
C THR A 737 11.04 -1.48 4.41
N LEU A 738 10.22 -2.37 3.83
CA LEU A 738 10.39 -2.95 2.49
C LEU A 738 11.73 -3.67 2.27
N ILE A 739 12.44 -4.03 3.35
CA ILE A 739 13.66 -4.84 3.33
C ILE A 739 13.29 -6.32 3.57
N ASN A 740 13.92 -7.24 2.82
CA ASN A 740 13.70 -8.68 3.00
C ASN A 740 14.50 -9.24 4.19
N SER A 741 14.07 -10.39 4.73
CA SER A 741 14.58 -10.95 5.99
C SER A 741 16.09 -11.27 6.02
N ARG A 742 16.70 -11.59 4.88
CA ARG A 742 18.15 -11.77 4.75
C ARG A 742 18.75 -10.58 4.00
N VAL A 743 19.50 -9.73 4.71
CA VAL A 743 20.32 -8.69 4.09
C VAL A 743 21.59 -9.32 3.53
N LEU A 744 21.91 -9.00 2.27
CA LEU A 744 23.10 -9.48 1.57
C LEU A 744 24.22 -8.43 1.53
N ALA A 745 23.87 -7.15 1.41
CA ALA A 745 24.79 -6.02 1.43
C ALA A 745 24.07 -4.74 1.85
N THR A 746 24.79 -3.79 2.45
CA THR A 746 24.29 -2.45 2.78
C THR A 746 25.38 -1.42 2.55
N THR A 747 25.04 -0.28 1.95
CA THR A 747 25.95 0.87 1.82
C THR A 747 25.25 2.16 2.23
N LYS A 748 26.03 3.20 2.50
CA LYS A 748 25.54 4.56 2.77
C LYS A 748 26.20 5.56 1.83
N LEU A 749 25.43 6.57 1.45
CA LEU A 749 25.90 7.72 0.70
C LEU A 749 25.20 8.99 1.19
N HIS A 750 25.92 10.11 1.17
CA HIS A 750 25.31 11.43 1.32
C HIS A 750 24.94 11.95 -0.06
N VAL A 751 23.73 12.50 -0.20
CA VAL A 751 23.21 13.05 -1.47
C VAL A 751 22.79 14.49 -1.24
N THR A 752 23.31 15.41 -2.04
CA THR A 752 22.96 16.84 -1.94
C THR A 752 21.58 17.13 -2.52
N VAL A 753 21.00 18.28 -2.17
CA VAL A 753 19.72 18.74 -2.75
C VAL A 753 19.84 18.91 -4.26
N ASP A 754 20.94 19.49 -4.75
CA ASP A 754 21.21 19.65 -6.19
C ASP A 754 21.17 18.32 -6.95
N GLN A 755 21.81 17.28 -6.39
CA GLN A 755 21.80 15.93 -6.96
C GLN A 755 20.39 15.34 -6.98
N ALA A 756 19.66 15.44 -5.86
CA ALA A 756 18.29 14.94 -5.78
C ALA A 756 17.30 15.73 -6.66
N MET A 757 17.62 16.98 -7.03
CA MET A 757 16.86 17.82 -7.97
C MET A 757 17.35 17.68 -9.43
N ARG A 758 18.22 16.69 -9.71
CA ARG A 758 18.86 16.45 -11.02
C ARG A 758 19.45 17.71 -11.66
N ALA A 759 20.04 18.60 -10.85
CA ALA A 759 20.59 19.87 -11.31
C ALA A 759 21.69 19.63 -12.37
N PRO A 760 21.78 20.45 -13.44
CA PRO A 760 22.75 20.27 -14.52
C PRO A 760 24.14 20.79 -14.09
N VAL A 761 24.73 20.11 -13.10
CA VAL A 761 26.04 20.40 -12.53
C VAL A 761 26.91 19.14 -12.63
N ASP A 762 28.13 19.33 -13.09
CA ASP A 762 29.24 18.38 -13.10
C ASP A 762 30.38 19.08 -12.32
N ARG A 763 30.71 18.58 -11.13
CA ARG A 763 31.65 19.21 -10.19
C ARG A 763 33.06 18.62 -10.21
N ASP A 764 33.22 17.36 -10.60
CA ASP A 764 34.53 16.69 -10.70
C ASP A 764 35.06 16.63 -12.14
N ALA A 765 34.27 17.09 -13.12
CA ALA A 765 34.57 17.20 -14.54
C ALA A 765 34.78 15.85 -15.24
N ASP A 766 34.04 14.81 -14.82
CA ASP A 766 34.07 13.50 -15.46
C ASP A 766 33.23 13.41 -16.76
N GLY A 767 32.35 14.39 -16.99
CA GLY A 767 31.45 14.47 -18.15
C GLY A 767 30.04 13.92 -17.93
N LEU A 768 29.73 13.45 -16.72
CA LEU A 768 28.40 13.08 -16.26
C LEU A 768 27.89 14.12 -15.24
N PRO A 769 26.57 14.38 -15.15
CA PRO A 769 26.03 15.20 -14.08
C PRO A 769 26.16 14.52 -12.71
N ASP A 770 26.44 15.30 -11.65
CA ASP A 770 26.59 14.88 -10.24
C ASP A 770 25.48 13.93 -9.73
N TRP A 771 24.29 13.99 -10.34
CA TRP A 771 23.12 13.18 -9.99
C TRP A 771 23.14 11.76 -10.55
N ILE A 772 24.08 11.40 -11.43
CA ILE A 772 24.32 10.02 -11.87
C ILE A 772 25.45 9.43 -11.00
N ILE A 773 25.08 8.63 -10.01
CA ILE A 773 25.99 8.14 -8.98
C ILE A 773 26.30 6.66 -9.21
N THR A 774 27.57 6.30 -9.39
CA THR A 774 27.98 4.88 -9.42
C THR A 774 28.23 4.33 -8.01
N ARG A 775 27.63 3.17 -7.69
CA ARG A 775 27.79 2.48 -6.41
C ARG A 775 27.56 0.97 -6.53
N ASP A 776 28.62 0.20 -6.75
CA ASP A 776 28.55 -1.25 -6.61
C ASP A 776 28.30 -1.68 -5.15
N LEU A 777 27.81 -2.90 -4.98
CA LEU A 777 27.53 -3.56 -3.71
C LEU A 777 28.19 -4.95 -3.71
N GLU A 778 29.02 -5.22 -2.71
CA GLU A 778 29.56 -6.57 -2.47
C GLU A 778 28.80 -7.23 -1.32
N SER A 779 28.33 -8.44 -1.56
CA SER A 779 27.88 -9.37 -0.53
C SER A 779 29.04 -10.24 -0.05
N GLU A 780 28.92 -10.81 1.14
CA GLU A 780 29.96 -11.65 1.74
C GLU A 780 30.16 -12.95 0.93
N ALA A 781 31.14 -12.95 0.04
CA ALA A 781 31.50 -14.11 -0.77
C ALA A 781 32.18 -15.19 0.07
N ARG A 782 31.62 -16.40 0.07
CA ARG A 782 32.17 -17.57 0.76
C ARG A 782 32.51 -18.71 -0.21
N GLN A 783 33.24 -19.68 0.32
CA GLN A 783 33.73 -20.82 -0.43
C GLN A 783 33.40 -22.12 0.30
N VAL A 784 32.83 -23.08 -0.43
CA VAL A 784 32.73 -24.48 -0.02
C VAL A 784 34.00 -25.19 -0.51
N GLN A 785 34.79 -25.70 0.42
CA GLN A 785 35.86 -26.65 0.15
C GLN A 785 35.46 -28.01 0.76
N GLY A 786 35.73 -29.11 0.07
CA GLY A 786 35.63 -30.44 0.64
C GLY A 786 35.84 -31.55 -0.37
N THR A 787 35.26 -32.72 -0.12
CA THR A 787 35.32 -33.91 -0.97
C THR A 787 33.91 -34.40 -1.32
N ALA A 788 33.68 -34.71 -2.59
CA ALA A 788 32.54 -35.51 -3.01
C ALA A 788 32.84 -37.00 -2.76
N TYR A 789 32.01 -37.70 -1.99
CA TYR A 789 32.30 -39.05 -1.50
C TYR A 789 31.06 -39.95 -1.42
N TYR A 790 31.28 -41.26 -1.35
CA TYR A 790 30.28 -42.25 -0.97
C TYR A 790 30.50 -42.60 0.50
N ASP A 791 29.52 -42.27 1.35
CA ASP A 791 29.46 -42.63 2.78
C ASP A 791 29.19 -44.13 2.92
N LEU A 792 30.23 -44.95 2.88
CA LEU A 792 30.15 -46.41 2.87
C LEU A 792 29.82 -47.01 4.24
N ASN A 793 30.10 -46.27 5.31
CA ASN A 793 29.86 -46.70 6.69
C ASN A 793 28.50 -46.20 7.25
N ARG A 794 27.86 -45.21 6.59
CA ARG A 794 26.58 -44.55 6.90
C ARG A 794 26.60 -43.63 8.13
N ASN A 795 27.73 -43.02 8.48
CA ASN A 795 27.86 -42.09 9.61
C ASN A 795 27.66 -40.60 9.23
N ASN A 796 27.59 -40.26 7.93
CA ASN A 796 27.50 -38.90 7.39
C ASN A 796 28.74 -38.01 7.66
N VAL A 797 29.93 -38.61 7.79
CA VAL A 797 31.23 -37.95 7.98
C VAL A 797 32.25 -38.64 7.08
N PHE A 798 32.93 -37.92 6.21
CA PHE A 798 33.95 -38.51 5.34
C PHE A 798 35.15 -39.00 6.18
N ASP A 799 35.36 -40.32 6.22
CA ASP A 799 36.48 -40.93 6.95
C ASP A 799 37.21 -42.05 6.18
N ALA A 800 38.14 -42.73 6.86
CA ALA A 800 38.97 -43.79 6.26
C ALA A 800 38.19 -45.04 5.80
N GLY A 801 36.91 -45.16 6.14
CA GLY A 801 36.01 -46.19 5.62
C GLY A 801 35.39 -45.90 4.25
N ASP A 802 35.55 -44.67 3.73
CA ASP A 802 34.77 -44.16 2.59
C ASP A 802 35.51 -44.13 1.25
N GLN A 803 34.74 -43.92 0.17
CA GLN A 803 35.26 -43.87 -1.19
C GLN A 803 35.01 -42.50 -1.85
N ARG A 804 36.06 -41.86 -2.35
CA ARG A 804 35.99 -40.62 -3.15
C ARG A 804 35.20 -40.82 -4.45
N ALA A 805 34.33 -39.88 -4.79
CA ALA A 805 33.54 -39.89 -6.02
C ALA A 805 34.25 -39.08 -7.11
N GLY A 806 34.73 -39.74 -8.16
CA GLY A 806 35.58 -39.11 -9.19
C GLY A 806 34.84 -38.14 -10.11
N ALA A 807 35.26 -36.87 -10.09
CA ALA A 807 34.84 -35.78 -10.96
C ALA A 807 33.32 -35.54 -11.21
N PRO A 808 32.44 -35.63 -10.19
CA PRO A 808 31.05 -35.15 -10.29
C PRO A 808 30.98 -33.65 -10.55
N THR A 809 29.89 -33.22 -11.18
CA THR A 809 29.54 -31.80 -11.33
C THR A 809 28.49 -31.45 -10.30
N ILE A 810 28.76 -30.47 -9.43
CA ILE A 810 27.91 -30.04 -8.33
C ILE A 810 27.27 -28.71 -8.71
N THR A 811 25.94 -28.63 -8.67
CA THR A 811 25.19 -27.37 -8.70
C THR A 811 24.67 -27.08 -7.30
N LEU A 812 24.88 -25.85 -6.83
CA LEU A 812 24.29 -25.27 -5.64
C LEU A 812 23.28 -24.20 -6.06
N SER A 813 22.02 -24.33 -5.62
CA SER A 813 20.94 -23.36 -5.92
C SER A 813 20.41 -22.75 -4.63
N ASP A 814 20.43 -21.42 -4.48
CA ASP A 814 19.91 -20.75 -3.28
C ASP A 814 18.38 -20.94 -3.14
N ARG A 815 17.91 -21.08 -1.90
CA ARG A 815 16.50 -21.38 -1.59
C ARG A 815 15.55 -20.18 -1.55
N GLU A 816 16.04 -18.94 -1.58
CA GLU A 816 15.22 -17.73 -1.44
C GLU A 816 15.32 -16.77 -2.64
N PHE A 817 16.30 -16.91 -3.53
CA PHE A 817 16.43 -16.13 -4.76
C PHE A 817 17.11 -16.92 -5.89
N ALA A 818 17.05 -16.39 -7.12
CA ALA A 818 17.40 -17.11 -8.35
C ALA A 818 18.92 -17.18 -8.63
N TYR A 819 19.71 -17.58 -7.64
CA TYR A 819 21.16 -17.76 -7.76
C TYR A 819 21.55 -19.24 -7.80
N GLU A 820 22.32 -19.63 -8.82
CA GLU A 820 22.93 -20.95 -8.94
C GLU A 820 24.43 -20.85 -9.24
N ARG A 821 25.25 -21.66 -8.57
CA ARG A 821 26.67 -21.86 -8.90
C ARG A 821 26.88 -23.33 -9.25
N THR A 822 27.57 -23.61 -10.37
CA THR A 822 27.91 -24.97 -10.78
C THR A 822 29.42 -25.09 -10.97
N GLU A 823 30.00 -26.13 -10.38
CA GLU A 823 31.43 -26.46 -10.49
C GLU A 823 31.63 -27.96 -10.70
N ARG A 824 32.80 -28.34 -11.22
CA ARG A 824 33.17 -29.75 -11.38
C ARG A 824 34.32 -30.12 -10.44
N ALA A 825 34.07 -31.11 -9.59
CA ALA A 825 35.08 -31.68 -8.72
C ALA A 825 36.24 -32.30 -9.55
N ALA A 826 37.41 -32.40 -8.93
CA ALA A 826 38.57 -33.03 -9.53
C ALA A 826 38.42 -34.57 -9.63
N PRO A 827 39.31 -35.27 -10.36
CA PRO A 827 39.27 -36.73 -10.49
C PRO A 827 39.39 -37.51 -9.17
N ASP A 828 39.96 -36.90 -8.13
CA ASP A 828 40.05 -37.44 -6.77
C ASP A 828 38.84 -37.06 -5.88
N GLY A 829 37.82 -36.44 -6.46
CA GLY A 829 36.62 -35.98 -5.77
C GLY A 829 36.80 -34.70 -4.95
N THR A 830 37.99 -34.06 -4.92
CA THR A 830 38.12 -32.75 -4.26
C THR A 830 37.26 -31.69 -4.95
N LEU A 831 36.60 -30.86 -4.14
CA LEU A 831 35.58 -29.90 -4.52
C LEU A 831 35.94 -28.52 -3.96
N LEU A 832 35.81 -27.51 -4.81
CA LEU A 832 36.04 -26.12 -4.44
C LEU A 832 35.03 -25.22 -5.19
N ILE A 833 34.08 -24.62 -4.46
CA ILE A 833 33.04 -23.75 -5.02
C ILE A 833 33.12 -22.38 -4.32
N GLY A 834 33.62 -21.36 -5.03
CA GLY A 834 33.69 -19.98 -4.54
C GLY A 834 32.43 -19.16 -4.82
N ASP A 835 32.49 -17.87 -4.49
CA ASP A 835 31.46 -16.86 -4.78
C ASP A 835 30.05 -17.18 -4.25
N LEU A 836 29.93 -17.88 -3.13
CA LEU A 836 28.64 -18.21 -2.52
C LEU A 836 28.25 -17.12 -1.53
N PRO A 837 27.21 -16.28 -1.77
CA PRO A 837 26.67 -15.40 -0.74
C PRO A 837 26.12 -16.21 0.44
N PRO A 838 25.95 -15.62 1.64
CA PRO A 838 25.49 -16.34 2.82
C PRO A 838 24.06 -16.82 2.59
N GLY A 839 23.80 -18.13 2.57
CA GLY A 839 22.54 -18.69 2.08
C GLY A 839 22.42 -20.20 2.28
N THR A 840 21.19 -20.70 2.15
CA THR A 840 20.87 -22.14 2.23
C THR A 840 20.72 -22.68 0.81
N TYR A 841 21.49 -23.71 0.46
CA TYR A 841 21.61 -24.18 -0.93
C TYR A 841 21.06 -25.61 -1.11
N ALA A 842 20.24 -25.80 -2.13
CA ALA A 842 19.93 -27.12 -2.67
C ALA A 842 21.15 -27.70 -3.39
N VAL A 843 21.53 -28.93 -3.08
CA VAL A 843 22.65 -29.62 -3.76
C VAL A 843 22.13 -30.56 -4.84
N ARG A 844 22.63 -30.39 -6.06
CA ARG A 844 22.36 -31.28 -7.21
C ARG A 844 23.67 -31.82 -7.78
N ILE A 845 23.77 -33.14 -7.88
CA ILE A 845 25.00 -33.86 -8.24
C ILE A 845 24.80 -34.54 -9.60
N ALA A 846 25.59 -34.16 -10.61
CA ALA A 846 25.61 -34.81 -11.91
C ALA A 846 26.86 -35.70 -12.05
N LEU A 847 26.66 -37.00 -12.25
CA LEU A 847 27.72 -38.02 -12.28
C LEU A 847 27.31 -39.21 -13.16
N ASN A 848 28.22 -39.74 -13.97
CA ASN A 848 28.05 -40.95 -14.81
C ASN A 848 26.75 -41.00 -15.62
N GLY A 849 26.35 -39.85 -16.20
CA GLY A 849 25.13 -39.69 -17.01
C GLY A 849 23.83 -39.48 -16.22
N ARG A 850 23.90 -39.36 -14.89
CA ARG A 850 22.74 -39.19 -13.99
C ARG A 850 22.75 -37.82 -13.33
N THR A 851 21.58 -37.41 -12.82
CA THR A 851 21.40 -36.27 -11.91
C THR A 851 20.77 -36.78 -10.61
N LEU A 852 21.35 -36.42 -9.48
CA LEU A 852 20.97 -36.84 -8.13
C LEU A 852 20.76 -35.60 -7.24
N ALA A 853 19.96 -35.71 -6.18
CA ALA A 853 19.85 -34.69 -5.14
C ALA A 853 20.76 -35.04 -3.97
N GLY A 854 21.57 -34.10 -3.51
CA GLY A 854 22.37 -34.22 -2.28
C GLY A 854 21.66 -33.62 -1.07
N THR A 855 22.31 -33.67 0.09
CA THR A 855 21.87 -32.97 1.31
C THR A 855 22.08 -31.46 1.15
N ASP A 856 21.10 -30.65 1.56
CA ASP A 856 21.21 -29.18 1.50
C ASP A 856 22.37 -28.63 2.33
N LEU A 857 23.07 -27.62 1.80
CA LEU A 857 24.06 -26.87 2.59
C LEU A 857 23.36 -25.78 3.41
N GLY A 858 23.65 -25.73 4.71
CA GLY A 858 23.05 -24.78 5.65
C GLY A 858 23.47 -23.32 5.41
N PRO A 859 22.83 -22.35 6.10
CA PRO A 859 22.90 -20.91 5.80
C PRO A 859 24.30 -20.28 5.87
N ASN A 860 25.25 -20.97 6.51
CA ASN A 860 26.65 -20.60 6.53
C ASN A 860 27.51 -21.77 5.99
N PRO A 861 27.80 -21.83 4.68
CA PRO A 861 29.02 -22.49 4.21
C PRO A 861 30.21 -21.65 4.71
N VAL A 862 31.15 -22.26 5.45
CA VAL A 862 32.26 -21.54 6.13
C VAL A 862 33.58 -22.13 5.68
N SER A 863 34.62 -21.28 5.62
CA SER A 863 36.03 -21.67 5.59
C SER A 863 36.44 -22.36 6.91
N GLY A 864 35.95 -23.58 7.13
CA GLY A 864 36.16 -24.42 8.29
C GLY A 864 36.73 -25.80 7.89
N PRO A 865 36.47 -26.87 8.66
CA PRO A 865 36.77 -28.23 8.18
C PRO A 865 35.96 -28.54 6.92
N ASP A 866 36.51 -29.41 6.07
CA ASP A 866 35.96 -29.76 4.75
C ASP A 866 34.45 -30.06 4.80
N GLN A 867 33.67 -29.35 3.98
CA GLN A 867 32.23 -29.51 3.86
C GLN A 867 31.93 -30.52 2.76
N ASP A 868 32.14 -31.79 3.09
CA ASP A 868 32.03 -32.92 2.18
C ASP A 868 30.59 -33.15 1.66
N VAL A 869 30.49 -33.60 0.41
CA VAL A 869 29.22 -33.84 -0.29
C VAL A 869 29.03 -35.33 -0.50
N SER A 870 28.11 -35.93 0.25
CA SER A 870 27.77 -37.34 0.09
C SER A 870 26.94 -37.58 -1.18
N VAL A 871 27.39 -38.52 -2.01
CA VAL A 871 26.76 -38.92 -3.28
C VAL A 871 25.79 -40.09 -3.00
N PRO A 872 24.48 -39.95 -3.27
CA PRO A 872 23.52 -41.03 -3.05
C PRO A 872 23.84 -42.28 -3.88
N TYR A 873 23.90 -43.43 -3.20
CA TYR A 873 24.24 -44.72 -3.81
C TYR A 873 23.41 -45.86 -3.20
N SER A 874 23.63 -47.09 -3.66
CA SER A 874 23.13 -48.31 -3.02
C SER A 874 24.10 -49.48 -3.19
N ILE A 875 23.93 -50.51 -2.38
CA ILE A 875 24.64 -51.79 -2.47
C ILE A 875 23.66 -52.90 -2.86
N VAL A 876 24.00 -53.68 -3.87
CA VAL A 876 23.32 -54.93 -4.20
C VAL A 876 24.13 -56.09 -3.62
N HIS A 877 23.46 -57.03 -2.94
CA HIS A 877 24.11 -58.13 -2.25
C HIS A 877 23.24 -59.39 -2.23
N GLY A 878 23.86 -60.56 -2.03
CA GLY A 878 23.13 -61.82 -1.92
C GLY A 878 24.04 -63.01 -2.15
N PHE A 879 23.48 -64.12 -2.64
CA PHE A 879 24.19 -65.38 -2.85
C PHE A 879 24.05 -65.89 -4.28
N SER A 880 25.15 -66.41 -4.85
CA SER A 880 25.16 -67.20 -6.08
C SER A 880 25.05 -68.70 -5.75
N ASN A 881 23.94 -69.33 -6.13
CA ASN A 881 23.57 -70.68 -5.73
C ASN A 881 23.34 -71.63 -6.92
N SER A 882 23.45 -72.93 -6.67
CA SER A 882 22.96 -73.99 -7.58
C SER A 882 21.43 -74.04 -7.56
N GLU A 883 20.83 -74.73 -8.54
CA GLU A 883 19.39 -75.03 -8.55
C GLU A 883 18.95 -75.93 -7.38
N ALA A 884 19.88 -76.66 -6.76
CA ALA A 884 19.65 -77.44 -5.53
C ALA A 884 19.79 -76.60 -4.25
N GLY A 885 20.30 -75.37 -4.35
CA GLY A 885 20.49 -74.42 -3.24
C GLY A 885 21.91 -74.37 -2.67
N ASP A 886 22.86 -75.12 -3.22
CA ASP A 886 24.27 -75.12 -2.78
C ASP A 886 24.95 -73.79 -3.16
N ALA A 887 25.81 -73.27 -2.29
CA ALA A 887 26.61 -72.10 -2.60
C ALA A 887 27.63 -72.39 -3.73
N ILE A 888 27.68 -71.52 -4.75
CA ILE A 888 28.67 -71.56 -5.83
C ILE A 888 29.71 -70.46 -5.57
N PRO A 889 30.93 -70.80 -5.13
CA PRO A 889 32.01 -69.83 -4.96
C PRO A 889 32.70 -69.49 -6.29
N GLY A 890 33.37 -68.34 -6.34
CA GLY A 890 34.17 -67.92 -7.51
C GLY A 890 33.37 -67.63 -8.77
N ALA A 891 32.05 -67.41 -8.66
CA ALA A 891 31.22 -67.01 -9.79
C ALA A 891 31.53 -65.57 -10.18
N SER A 892 31.86 -65.33 -11.45
CA SER A 892 32.00 -63.99 -12.04
C SER A 892 30.61 -63.41 -12.26
N ILE A 893 30.31 -62.30 -11.58
CA ILE A 893 29.01 -61.63 -11.60
C ILE A 893 29.22 -60.24 -12.20
N GLU A 894 28.60 -59.97 -13.34
CA GLU A 894 28.70 -58.71 -14.07
C GLU A 894 27.44 -57.86 -13.88
N PHE A 895 27.61 -56.61 -13.44
CA PHE A 895 26.57 -55.59 -13.36
C PHE A 895 26.73 -54.60 -14.51
N LYS A 896 25.88 -54.69 -15.54
CA LYS A 896 25.87 -53.75 -16.66
C LYS A 896 24.91 -52.59 -16.40
N ASP A 897 25.46 -51.38 -16.27
CA ASP A 897 24.72 -50.12 -16.20
C ASP A 897 24.04 -49.81 -17.54
N GLU A 898 22.71 -49.69 -17.55
CA GLU A 898 21.96 -49.43 -18.78
C GLU A 898 22.02 -47.96 -19.21
N THR A 899 22.49 -47.06 -18.36
CA THR A 899 22.53 -45.60 -18.61
C THR A 899 23.72 -45.20 -19.47
N ASN A 900 24.84 -45.92 -19.33
CA ASN A 900 26.14 -45.59 -19.94
C ASN A 900 26.91 -46.83 -20.46
N GLY A 901 26.38 -48.04 -20.27
CA GLY A 901 26.97 -49.29 -20.77
C GLY A 901 28.09 -49.89 -19.91
N THR A 902 28.51 -49.23 -18.82
CA THR A 902 29.60 -49.68 -17.94
C THR A 902 29.31 -51.05 -17.34
N VAL A 903 30.29 -51.96 -17.38
CA VAL A 903 30.20 -53.27 -16.71
C VAL A 903 31.05 -53.23 -15.44
N ILE A 904 30.43 -53.56 -14.31
CA ILE A 904 31.05 -53.64 -12.98
C ILE A 904 31.12 -55.12 -12.58
N PRO A 905 32.29 -55.78 -12.68
CA PRO A 905 32.44 -57.18 -12.28
C PRO A 905 32.63 -57.33 -10.76
N THR A 906 32.19 -58.45 -10.22
CA THR A 906 32.54 -58.95 -8.88
C THR A 906 32.66 -60.48 -8.89
N LEU A 907 33.17 -61.05 -7.80
CA LEU A 907 33.27 -62.49 -7.61
C LEU A 907 32.49 -62.93 -6.36
N SER A 908 31.82 -64.08 -6.43
CA SER A 908 31.24 -64.69 -5.23
C SER A 908 32.32 -65.29 -4.32
N GLN A 909 32.15 -65.11 -3.02
CA GLN A 909 33.06 -65.59 -1.98
C GLN A 909 32.95 -67.10 -1.75
N GLY A 910 33.79 -67.67 -0.88
CA GLY A 910 33.80 -69.11 -0.55
C GLY A 910 32.48 -69.68 -0.01
N ASN A 911 31.57 -68.83 0.47
CA ASN A 911 30.22 -69.16 0.93
C ASN A 911 29.13 -68.81 -0.11
N GLY A 912 29.51 -68.52 -1.36
CA GLY A 912 28.61 -68.06 -2.43
C GLY A 912 28.10 -66.62 -2.28
N SER A 913 28.41 -65.91 -1.20
CA SER A 913 27.93 -64.53 -1.02
C SER A 913 28.67 -63.54 -1.92
N TYR A 914 27.98 -62.48 -2.34
CA TYR A 914 28.54 -61.39 -3.14
C TYR A 914 27.96 -60.03 -2.72
N ARG A 915 28.69 -58.96 -3.02
CA ARG A 915 28.33 -57.55 -2.73
C ARG A 915 28.89 -56.66 -3.83
N VAL A 916 28.06 -55.73 -4.35
CA VAL A 916 28.44 -54.72 -5.35
C VAL A 916 27.89 -53.37 -4.94
N GLY A 917 28.78 -52.38 -4.89
CA GLY A 917 28.47 -50.99 -4.58
C GLY A 917 29.77 -50.19 -4.41
N PRO A 918 29.73 -48.85 -4.46
CA PRO A 918 28.52 -48.02 -4.59
C PRO A 918 27.94 -48.02 -6.02
N LEU A 919 26.63 -48.30 -6.15
CA LEU A 919 25.87 -48.17 -7.39
C LEU A 919 24.99 -46.92 -7.35
N LEU A 920 24.94 -46.14 -8.43
CA LEU A 920 24.08 -44.96 -8.55
C LEU A 920 22.65 -45.37 -8.93
N ALA A 921 21.64 -44.64 -8.46
CA ALA A 921 20.24 -44.92 -8.80
C ALA A 921 20.00 -45.00 -10.32
N GLY A 922 19.36 -46.05 -10.80
CA GLY A 922 19.22 -46.36 -12.23
C GLY A 922 19.03 -47.85 -12.50
N ASN A 923 18.95 -48.23 -13.78
CA ASN A 923 18.72 -49.62 -14.18
C ASN A 923 20.03 -50.36 -14.45
N TYR A 924 20.08 -51.62 -14.01
CA TYR A 924 21.21 -52.52 -14.22
C TYR A 924 20.72 -53.89 -14.68
N THR A 925 21.44 -54.50 -15.63
CA THR A 925 21.28 -55.91 -16.01
C THR A 925 22.44 -56.72 -15.43
N ILE A 926 22.13 -57.82 -14.75
CA ILE A 926 23.07 -58.62 -13.96
C ILE A 926 23.15 -60.05 -14.52
N SER A 927 24.35 -60.61 -14.65
CA SER A 927 24.55 -62.02 -15.03
C SER A 927 25.72 -62.65 -14.28
N ALA A 928 25.56 -63.91 -13.87
CA ALA A 928 26.58 -64.68 -13.15
C ALA A 928 27.05 -65.91 -13.94
N THR A 929 28.34 -66.23 -13.90
CA THR A 929 28.97 -67.39 -14.58
C THR A 929 30.00 -68.08 -13.68
N SER A 930 30.07 -69.41 -13.70
CA SER A 930 31.07 -70.20 -12.96
C SER A 930 31.28 -71.56 -13.64
N ALA A 931 32.43 -71.71 -14.31
CA ALA A 931 32.75 -72.86 -15.17
C ALA A 931 31.57 -73.19 -16.12
N GLU A 932 31.09 -74.44 -16.13
CA GLU A 932 29.94 -74.89 -16.92
C GLU A 932 28.56 -74.44 -16.36
N ARG A 933 28.48 -73.33 -15.60
CA ARG A 933 27.21 -72.80 -15.08
C ARG A 933 27.02 -71.32 -15.37
N THR A 934 25.77 -70.92 -15.66
CA THR A 934 25.38 -69.51 -15.86
C THR A 934 24.01 -69.23 -15.23
N SER A 935 23.79 -68.00 -14.77
CA SER A 935 22.45 -67.52 -14.43
C SER A 935 21.70 -67.03 -15.67
N ALA A 936 20.38 -66.87 -15.53
CA ALA A 936 19.62 -66.00 -16.42
C ALA A 936 20.03 -64.51 -16.19
N PRO A 937 20.04 -63.66 -17.23
CA PRO A 937 20.21 -62.22 -17.06
C PRO A 937 19.05 -61.62 -16.26
N THR A 938 19.35 -60.90 -15.18
CA THR A 938 18.35 -60.32 -14.27
C THR A 938 18.43 -58.80 -14.27
N ARG A 939 17.33 -58.13 -14.62
CA ARG A 939 17.24 -56.66 -14.64
C ARG A 939 16.71 -56.13 -13.31
N ILE A 940 17.38 -55.15 -12.72
CA ILE A 940 16.97 -54.46 -11.50
C ILE A 940 16.94 -52.94 -11.70
N GLN A 941 16.20 -52.26 -10.83
CA GLN A 941 16.22 -50.80 -10.70
C GLN A 941 16.71 -50.43 -9.30
N VAL A 942 17.88 -49.80 -9.23
CA VAL A 942 18.49 -49.28 -8.01
C VAL A 942 17.92 -47.90 -7.70
N SER A 943 17.57 -47.63 -6.43
CA SER A 943 16.74 -46.48 -6.05
C SER A 943 17.17 -45.71 -4.78
N GLY A 944 18.38 -45.97 -4.25
CA GLY A 944 18.91 -45.30 -3.05
C GLY A 944 18.86 -46.13 -1.76
N ALA A 945 18.33 -47.36 -1.80
CA ALA A 945 18.33 -48.32 -0.71
C ALA A 945 19.03 -49.62 -1.12
N ASP A 946 19.68 -50.29 -0.17
CA ASP A 946 20.40 -51.54 -0.43
C ASP A 946 19.44 -52.68 -0.77
N GLN A 947 19.78 -53.46 -1.80
CA GLN A 947 18.91 -54.48 -2.38
C GLN A 947 19.50 -55.88 -2.22
N ALA A 948 18.70 -56.79 -1.66
CA ALA A 948 19.02 -58.21 -1.64
C ALA A 948 18.61 -58.89 -2.97
N LEU A 949 19.52 -59.64 -3.58
CA LEU A 949 19.29 -60.40 -4.82
C LEU A 949 20.12 -61.69 -4.81
N ASN A 950 19.46 -62.85 -4.81
CA ASN A 950 20.13 -64.13 -5.04
C ASN A 950 20.14 -64.47 -6.53
N LEU A 951 21.23 -65.08 -7.00
CA LEU A 951 21.45 -65.46 -8.39
C LEU A 951 21.57 -66.99 -8.48
N THR A 952 20.65 -67.65 -9.19
CA THR A 952 20.73 -69.10 -9.41
C THR A 952 21.50 -69.37 -10.69
N LEU A 953 22.54 -70.21 -10.64
CA LEU A 953 23.32 -70.63 -11.81
C LEU A 953 23.01 -72.10 -12.13
N ALA A 954 22.45 -72.36 -13.30
CA ALA A 954 22.13 -73.69 -13.80
C ALA A 954 23.30 -74.30 -14.60
N PRO A 955 23.41 -75.64 -14.71
CA PRO A 955 24.29 -76.31 -15.66
C PRO A 955 24.07 -75.80 -17.08
N SER A 956 25.14 -75.63 -17.86
CA SER A 956 25.11 -74.95 -19.15
C SER A 956 26.03 -75.59 -20.18
N GLY A 957 25.72 -75.36 -21.46
CA GLY A 957 26.55 -75.73 -22.60
C GLY A 957 26.69 -74.54 -23.54
N THR A 958 27.48 -74.71 -24.61
CA THR A 958 27.63 -73.72 -25.66
C THR A 958 26.75 -74.10 -26.86
N VAL A 959 26.04 -73.14 -27.46
CA VAL A 959 25.57 -73.28 -28.83
C VAL A 959 26.50 -72.50 -29.73
N ALA A 960 27.15 -73.19 -30.67
CA ALA A 960 28.02 -72.57 -31.66
C ALA A 960 27.52 -72.89 -33.06
N GLY A 961 27.75 -71.99 -34.01
CA GLY A 961 27.10 -72.13 -35.31
C GLY A 961 27.54 -71.15 -36.37
N THR A 962 26.89 -71.29 -37.53
CA THR A 962 27.00 -70.36 -38.65
C THR A 962 25.62 -69.90 -39.09
N THR A 963 25.56 -68.66 -39.55
CA THR A 963 24.37 -67.99 -40.06
C THR A 963 24.45 -67.92 -41.58
N PHE A 964 23.38 -68.29 -42.28
CA PHE A 964 23.36 -68.41 -43.74
C PHE A 964 22.15 -67.70 -44.35
N PHE A 965 22.31 -67.19 -45.57
CA PHE A 965 21.25 -66.65 -46.40
C PHE A 965 21.38 -67.25 -47.81
N PHE A 966 20.34 -67.97 -48.27
CA PHE A 966 20.38 -68.78 -49.50
C PHE A 966 21.67 -69.61 -49.68
N GLY A 967 22.14 -70.25 -48.60
CA GLY A 967 23.36 -71.07 -48.59
C GLY A 967 24.69 -70.30 -48.50
N THR A 968 24.68 -68.98 -48.57
CA THR A 968 25.88 -68.13 -48.41
C THR A 968 26.01 -67.69 -46.93
N PRO A 969 27.20 -67.72 -46.30
CA PRO A 969 27.38 -67.21 -44.94
C PRO A 969 26.96 -65.73 -44.82
N ARG A 970 26.25 -65.35 -43.74
CA ARG A 970 25.75 -63.98 -43.51
C ARG A 970 26.26 -63.38 -42.19
N PRO A 971 27.29 -62.53 -42.23
CA PRO A 971 27.76 -61.77 -41.07
C PRO A 971 26.69 -60.87 -40.44
N PHE A 972 26.86 -60.56 -39.16
CA PHE A 972 26.07 -59.59 -38.40
C PHE A 972 24.56 -59.87 -38.33
N ALA A 973 24.15 -61.14 -38.44
CA ALA A 973 22.78 -61.58 -38.24
C ALA A 973 22.50 -61.81 -36.74
N THR A 974 21.41 -61.22 -36.21
CA THR A 974 21.05 -61.36 -34.80
C THR A 974 20.26 -62.64 -34.58
N LEU A 975 20.67 -63.44 -33.58
CA LEU A 975 19.97 -64.62 -33.09
C LEU A 975 19.55 -64.41 -31.64
N GLN A 976 18.29 -64.69 -31.34
CA GLN A 976 17.71 -64.64 -30.01
C GLN A 976 17.33 -66.08 -29.62
N PHE A 977 17.82 -66.51 -28.46
CA PHE A 977 17.56 -67.82 -27.87
C PHE A 977 16.61 -67.63 -26.69
N GLN A 978 15.53 -68.40 -26.65
CA GLN A 978 14.47 -68.33 -25.64
C GLN A 978 14.22 -69.72 -25.05
N SER A 979 14.34 -69.87 -23.72
CA SER A 979 14.22 -71.18 -23.07
C SER A 979 12.79 -71.74 -23.19
N ALA A 980 12.65 -73.00 -23.60
CA ALA A 980 11.36 -73.70 -23.67
C ALA A 980 10.82 -74.13 -22.28
N ALA A 981 11.66 -74.03 -21.23
CA ALA A 981 11.26 -74.27 -19.84
C ALA A 981 10.88 -72.97 -19.08
N ASP A 982 11.41 -71.83 -19.51
CA ASP A 982 10.97 -70.49 -19.11
C ASP A 982 11.16 -69.51 -20.28
N PRO A 983 10.11 -69.22 -21.08
CA PRO A 983 10.22 -68.30 -22.22
C PRO A 983 10.56 -66.85 -21.85
N ARG A 984 10.68 -66.50 -20.56
CA ARG A 984 11.18 -65.18 -20.12
C ARG A 984 12.71 -65.14 -20.07
N THR A 985 13.35 -66.29 -19.92
CA THR A 985 14.80 -66.40 -19.98
C THR A 985 15.24 -66.36 -21.45
N VAL A 986 15.74 -65.20 -21.86
CA VAL A 986 16.17 -64.89 -23.24
C VAL A 986 17.64 -64.48 -23.26
N ARG A 987 18.41 -64.99 -24.22
CA ARG A 987 19.79 -64.55 -24.50
C ARG A 987 19.96 -64.25 -25.98
N THR A 988 20.50 -63.08 -26.30
CA THR A 988 20.71 -62.63 -27.69
C THR A 988 22.20 -62.62 -28.01
N ILE A 989 22.54 -63.05 -29.23
CA ILE A 989 23.88 -62.98 -29.83
C ILE A 989 23.74 -62.41 -31.25
N THR A 990 24.83 -61.98 -31.86
CA THR A 990 24.87 -61.57 -33.27
C THR A 990 26.10 -62.20 -33.90
N SER A 991 25.98 -62.68 -35.15
CA SER A 991 27.10 -63.34 -35.80
C SER A 991 28.25 -62.37 -36.11
N ASP A 992 29.47 -62.88 -36.04
CA ASP A 992 30.69 -62.15 -36.32
C ASP A 992 30.91 -61.91 -37.83
N VAL A 993 32.08 -61.36 -38.18
CA VAL A 993 32.49 -61.07 -39.55
C VAL A 993 32.62 -62.32 -40.44
N ASP A 994 32.81 -63.50 -39.84
CA ASP A 994 32.87 -64.80 -40.52
C ASP A 994 31.50 -65.52 -40.53
N ALA A 995 30.43 -64.80 -40.18
CA ALA A 995 29.06 -65.30 -39.99
C ALA A 995 28.90 -66.37 -38.90
N ARG A 996 29.89 -66.52 -38.01
CA ARG A 996 29.88 -67.48 -36.91
C ARG A 996 29.26 -66.87 -35.66
N PHE A 997 28.80 -67.71 -34.75
CA PHE A 997 28.38 -67.29 -33.41
C PHE A 997 28.70 -68.38 -32.39
N SER A 998 28.81 -67.96 -31.12
CA SER A 998 28.97 -68.84 -29.97
C SER A 998 28.27 -68.21 -28.76
N VAL A 999 27.44 -68.98 -28.05
CA VAL A 999 26.66 -68.48 -26.91
C VAL A 999 26.50 -69.56 -25.84
N GLY A 1000 26.87 -69.24 -24.59
CA GLY A 1000 26.63 -70.11 -23.43
C GLY A 1000 25.18 -70.02 -22.97
N LEU A 1001 24.51 -71.16 -22.81
CA LEU A 1001 23.10 -71.28 -22.43
C LEU A 1001 22.91 -72.40 -21.38
N PRO A 1002 22.03 -72.23 -20.38
CA PRO A 1002 21.57 -73.33 -19.53
C PRO A 1002 21.13 -74.56 -20.34
N ALA A 1003 21.45 -75.76 -19.86
CA ALA A 1003 21.14 -77.01 -20.52
C ALA A 1003 19.63 -77.28 -20.54
N GLY A 1004 19.12 -77.76 -21.67
CA GLY A 1004 17.68 -77.86 -21.94
C GLY A 1004 17.34 -77.43 -23.36
N GLU A 1005 16.05 -77.34 -23.66
CA GLU A 1005 15.55 -76.94 -24.98
C GLU A 1005 15.34 -75.43 -25.08
N TRP A 1006 15.73 -74.85 -26.22
CA TRP A 1006 15.64 -73.42 -26.51
C TRP A 1006 15.05 -73.21 -27.90
N PHE A 1007 14.02 -72.37 -27.99
CA PHE A 1007 13.58 -71.82 -29.26
C PHE A 1007 14.57 -70.76 -29.73
N VAL A 1008 14.74 -70.62 -31.05
CA VAL A 1008 15.72 -69.72 -31.65
C VAL A 1008 15.07 -68.90 -32.76
N ASN A 1009 14.89 -67.59 -32.53
CA ASN A 1009 14.39 -66.66 -33.53
C ASN A 1009 15.53 -65.75 -34.02
N GLY A 1010 15.73 -65.68 -35.33
CA GLY A 1010 16.75 -64.86 -35.96
C GLY A 1010 16.15 -63.73 -36.79
N ARG A 1011 16.85 -62.59 -36.85
CA ARG A 1011 16.59 -61.54 -37.86
C ARG A 1011 17.87 -60.88 -38.37
N PHE A 1012 17.87 -60.49 -39.64
CA PHE A 1012 18.76 -59.47 -40.17
C PHE A 1012 18.01 -58.63 -41.23
N TYR A 1013 18.60 -57.51 -41.63
CA TYR A 1013 18.11 -56.70 -42.74
C TYR A 1013 19.15 -56.61 -43.85
N ASP A 1014 18.70 -56.65 -45.11
CA ASP A 1014 19.49 -56.24 -46.27
C ASP A 1014 18.83 -55.02 -46.89
N ALA A 1015 19.52 -53.87 -46.81
CA ALA A 1015 18.92 -52.54 -46.94
C ALA A 1015 17.64 -52.41 -46.09
N THR A 1016 16.46 -52.49 -46.71
CA THR A 1016 15.14 -52.40 -46.04
C THR A 1016 14.37 -53.72 -46.00
N ARG A 1017 14.87 -54.81 -46.61
CA ARG A 1017 14.20 -56.11 -46.64
C ARG A 1017 14.59 -56.92 -45.41
N LEU A 1018 13.57 -57.41 -44.70
CA LEU A 1018 13.70 -58.24 -43.52
C LEU A 1018 13.93 -59.70 -43.93
N TYR A 1019 14.90 -60.33 -43.30
CA TYR A 1019 15.14 -61.76 -43.38
C TYR A 1019 15.11 -62.36 -41.98
N ALA A 1020 14.50 -63.53 -41.84
CA ALA A 1020 14.22 -64.14 -40.55
C ALA A 1020 14.55 -65.64 -40.53
N PHE A 1021 14.80 -66.15 -39.34
CA PHE A 1021 15.01 -67.56 -39.04
C PHE A 1021 14.13 -67.94 -37.85
N LEU A 1022 13.64 -69.17 -37.83
CA LEU A 1022 12.98 -69.77 -36.67
C LEU A 1022 13.37 -71.24 -36.58
N GLY A 1023 13.73 -71.68 -35.38
CA GLY A 1023 14.15 -73.04 -35.09
C GLY A 1023 14.09 -73.35 -33.60
N HIS A 1024 14.66 -74.49 -33.22
CA HIS A 1024 14.90 -74.88 -31.83
C HIS A 1024 16.26 -75.57 -31.71
N VAL A 1025 16.82 -75.64 -30.50
CA VAL A 1025 18.09 -76.30 -30.21
C VAL A 1025 18.10 -76.86 -28.79
N THR A 1026 18.58 -78.09 -28.62
CA THR A 1026 18.75 -78.70 -27.29
C THR A 1026 20.20 -78.58 -26.85
N VAL A 1027 20.41 -77.81 -25.79
CA VAL A 1027 21.72 -77.48 -25.22
C VAL A 1027 22.13 -78.57 -24.24
N VAL A 1028 23.28 -79.21 -24.49
CA VAL A 1028 23.83 -80.27 -23.64
C VAL A 1028 24.84 -79.65 -22.67
N ALA A 1029 24.71 -79.92 -21.37
CA ALA A 1029 25.65 -79.43 -20.35
C ALA A 1029 27.10 -79.85 -20.64
N GLY A 1030 28.05 -78.92 -20.52
CA GLY A 1030 29.47 -79.12 -20.86
C GLY A 1030 29.77 -79.31 -22.36
N GLY A 1031 28.75 -79.50 -23.20
CA GLY A 1031 28.90 -79.71 -24.64
C GLY A 1031 28.93 -78.42 -25.45
N THR A 1032 29.30 -78.55 -26.73
CA THR A 1032 29.01 -77.55 -27.77
C THR A 1032 28.00 -78.11 -28.75
N THR A 1033 26.74 -77.67 -28.67
CA THR A 1033 25.69 -78.05 -29.63
C THR A 1033 25.86 -77.22 -30.92
N PRO A 1034 25.98 -77.84 -32.11
CA PRO A 1034 26.04 -77.11 -33.37
C PRO A 1034 24.65 -76.62 -33.80
N LEU A 1035 24.55 -75.40 -34.34
CA LEU A 1035 23.34 -74.85 -34.96
C LEU A 1035 23.66 -74.17 -36.30
N SER A 1036 22.92 -74.51 -37.35
CA SER A 1036 23.00 -73.84 -38.66
C SER A 1036 21.73 -73.04 -38.90
N ALA A 1037 21.80 -71.72 -38.75
CA ALA A 1037 20.65 -70.83 -38.88
C ALA A 1037 20.53 -70.31 -40.32
N VAL A 1038 19.62 -70.91 -41.10
CA VAL A 1038 19.38 -70.54 -42.50
C VAL A 1038 18.19 -69.60 -42.60
N PHE A 1039 18.46 -68.35 -42.96
CA PHE A 1039 17.47 -67.28 -43.03
C PHE A 1039 16.71 -67.30 -44.36
N GLY A 1040 15.39 -67.14 -44.28
CA GLY A 1040 14.49 -66.93 -45.41
C GLY A 1040 13.84 -65.54 -45.38
N ASP A 1041 12.98 -65.25 -46.36
CA ASP A 1041 12.18 -64.01 -46.38
C ASP A 1041 11.38 -63.86 -45.06
N GLY A 1042 11.57 -62.71 -44.41
CA GLY A 1042 11.00 -62.43 -43.10
C GLY A 1042 9.90 -61.37 -43.15
N VAL A 1043 8.91 -61.56 -42.29
CA VAL A 1043 7.80 -60.63 -42.05
C VAL A 1043 7.84 -60.13 -40.61
N TRP A 1044 7.42 -58.89 -40.40
CA TRP A 1044 7.15 -58.37 -39.06
C TRP A 1044 5.65 -58.32 -38.82
N VAL A 1045 5.21 -58.70 -37.62
CA VAL A 1045 3.81 -58.53 -37.22
C VAL A 1045 3.75 -57.78 -35.90
N ASN A 1046 2.97 -56.71 -35.85
CA ASN A 1046 2.74 -55.93 -34.63
C ASN A 1046 1.26 -55.91 -34.25
N GLY A 1047 0.94 -55.47 -33.04
CA GLY A 1047 -0.45 -55.33 -32.63
C GLY A 1047 -0.59 -55.05 -31.15
N THR A 1048 -1.83 -55.07 -30.67
CA THR A 1048 -2.20 -54.95 -29.26
C THR A 1048 -2.98 -56.17 -28.81
N VAL A 1049 -2.66 -56.71 -27.63
CA VAL A 1049 -3.51 -57.69 -26.94
C VAL A 1049 -4.48 -56.95 -26.03
N ARG A 1050 -5.76 -57.27 -26.15
CA ARG A 1050 -6.86 -56.69 -25.37
C ARG A 1050 -7.55 -57.76 -24.54
N ASP A 1051 -7.98 -57.38 -23.35
CA ASP A 1051 -8.78 -58.26 -22.48
C ASP A 1051 -10.22 -58.43 -23.01
N PRO A 1052 -11.04 -59.33 -22.42
CA PRO A 1052 -12.42 -59.54 -22.86
C PRO A 1052 -13.37 -58.34 -22.67
N SER A 1053 -12.91 -57.25 -22.05
CA SER A 1053 -13.65 -55.97 -21.94
C SER A 1053 -13.22 -54.94 -22.99
N GLY A 1054 -12.19 -55.25 -23.80
CA GLY A 1054 -11.62 -54.37 -24.82
C GLY A 1054 -10.50 -53.46 -24.31
N ALA A 1055 -10.17 -53.51 -23.00
CA ALA A 1055 -9.07 -52.76 -22.43
C ALA A 1055 -7.72 -53.33 -22.91
N SER A 1056 -6.70 -52.49 -23.04
CA SER A 1056 -5.33 -52.96 -23.28
C SER A 1056 -4.90 -53.91 -22.18
N SER A 1057 -4.26 -55.02 -22.57
CA SER A 1057 -3.77 -56.04 -21.65
C SER A 1057 -2.24 -55.97 -21.56
N PRO A 1058 -1.68 -55.08 -20.71
CA PRO A 1058 -0.25 -55.03 -20.47
C PRO A 1058 0.19 -56.28 -19.70
N GLN A 1059 1.36 -56.82 -20.03
CA GLN A 1059 1.79 -58.12 -19.54
C GLN A 1059 0.78 -59.26 -19.85
N ALA A 1060 0.41 -59.39 -21.11
CA ALA A 1060 -0.12 -60.61 -21.71
C ALA A 1060 1.02 -61.42 -22.35
N ASP A 1061 0.94 -62.75 -22.29
CA ASP A 1061 1.82 -63.64 -23.06
C ASP A 1061 1.18 -63.83 -24.45
N ILE A 1062 1.98 -63.75 -25.51
CA ILE A 1062 1.57 -64.07 -26.89
C ILE A 1062 2.66 -64.91 -27.58
N ALA A 1063 2.26 -66.02 -28.18
CA ALA A 1063 3.12 -66.98 -28.85
C ALA A 1063 2.81 -67.05 -30.35
N PHE A 1064 3.84 -67.25 -31.15
CA PHE A 1064 3.76 -67.61 -32.57
C PHE A 1064 4.49 -68.94 -32.75
N ALA A 1065 3.73 -70.03 -32.85
CA ALA A 1065 4.25 -71.40 -32.93
C ALA A 1065 4.08 -71.98 -34.34
N ASN A 1066 5.06 -72.73 -34.82
CA ASN A 1066 4.91 -73.62 -35.98
C ASN A 1066 5.90 -74.82 -35.89
N PRO A 1067 5.83 -75.82 -36.79
CA PRO A 1067 6.67 -77.01 -36.70
C PRO A 1067 8.21 -76.80 -36.78
N ALA A 1068 8.71 -75.60 -37.05
CA ALA A 1068 10.13 -75.27 -36.96
C ALA A 1068 10.54 -74.79 -35.55
N GLY A 1069 9.66 -74.05 -34.87
CA GLY A 1069 9.91 -73.49 -33.54
C GLY A 1069 8.85 -72.46 -33.13
N GLU A 1070 9.08 -71.80 -32.00
CA GLU A 1070 8.14 -70.86 -31.37
C GLU A 1070 8.80 -69.52 -31.05
N VAL A 1071 7.99 -68.45 -31.00
CA VAL A 1071 8.42 -67.14 -30.47
C VAL A 1071 7.40 -66.63 -29.46
N TRP A 1072 7.83 -66.52 -28.20
CA TRP A 1072 7.02 -66.00 -27.10
C TRP A 1072 7.37 -64.54 -26.81
N LEU A 1073 6.36 -63.70 -26.66
CA LEU A 1073 6.49 -62.28 -26.36
C LEU A 1073 5.60 -61.89 -25.18
N ARG A 1074 6.01 -60.82 -24.48
CA ARG A 1074 5.25 -60.20 -23.39
C ARG A 1074 4.84 -58.79 -23.82
N THR A 1075 3.57 -58.43 -23.68
CA THR A 1075 3.11 -57.10 -24.10
C THR A 1075 3.62 -55.96 -23.21
N ASP A 1076 3.82 -54.79 -23.83
CA ASP A 1076 4.23 -53.55 -23.17
C ASP A 1076 3.15 -52.93 -22.26
N SER A 1077 3.42 -51.75 -21.69
CA SER A 1077 2.48 -51.04 -20.80
C SER A 1077 1.20 -50.53 -21.46
N GLN A 1078 1.11 -50.54 -22.79
CA GLN A 1078 -0.07 -50.23 -23.60
C GLN A 1078 -0.73 -51.49 -24.18
N GLY A 1079 -0.22 -52.68 -23.85
CA GLY A 1079 -0.67 -53.95 -24.41
C GLY A 1079 -0.09 -54.26 -25.80
N GLY A 1080 0.90 -53.51 -26.27
CA GLY A 1080 1.54 -53.68 -27.58
C GLY A 1080 2.52 -54.84 -27.66
N TYR A 1081 2.69 -55.42 -28.86
CA TYR A 1081 3.71 -56.42 -29.19
C TYR A 1081 4.22 -56.25 -30.63
N LEU A 1082 5.40 -56.82 -30.92
CA LEU A 1082 6.06 -56.83 -32.23
C LEU A 1082 6.95 -58.07 -32.38
N ALA A 1083 6.64 -58.94 -33.34
CA ALA A 1083 7.41 -60.13 -33.69
C ALA A 1083 8.10 -59.99 -35.06
N PHE A 1084 9.18 -60.75 -35.25
CA PHE A 1084 9.91 -60.89 -36.52
C PHE A 1084 10.04 -62.39 -36.81
N LEU A 1085 9.45 -62.85 -37.91
CA LEU A 1085 9.22 -64.27 -38.20
C LEU A 1085 9.48 -64.56 -39.68
N PRO A 1086 9.91 -65.78 -40.05
CA PRO A 1086 9.83 -66.25 -41.43
C PRO A 1086 8.41 -66.12 -42.01
N GLY A 1087 8.29 -65.95 -43.33
CA GLY A 1087 6.99 -66.04 -44.00
C GLY A 1087 6.41 -67.45 -43.91
N GLY A 1088 5.18 -67.60 -43.41
CA GLY A 1088 4.59 -68.93 -43.17
C GLY A 1088 3.23 -68.94 -42.46
N PHE A 1089 2.78 -70.14 -42.08
CA PHE A 1089 1.63 -70.33 -41.20
C PHE A 1089 2.10 -70.52 -39.76
N TYR A 1090 1.33 -69.97 -38.83
CA TYR A 1090 1.59 -69.97 -37.39
C TYR A 1090 0.31 -70.21 -36.62
N ASP A 1091 0.34 -71.08 -35.61
CA ASP A 1091 -0.66 -71.08 -34.56
C ASP A 1091 -0.31 -69.95 -33.57
N VAL A 1092 -1.27 -69.04 -33.38
CA VAL A 1092 -1.09 -67.83 -32.57
C VAL A 1092 -1.90 -67.94 -31.31
N GLU A 1093 -1.20 -68.12 -30.20
CA GLU A 1093 -1.79 -68.16 -28.86
C GLU A 1093 -1.59 -66.82 -28.16
N ALA A 1094 -2.57 -66.35 -27.39
CA ALA A 1094 -2.35 -65.26 -26.44
C ALA A 1094 -3.17 -65.50 -25.17
N PHE A 1095 -2.62 -65.21 -23.99
CA PHE A 1095 -3.36 -65.39 -22.74
C PHE A 1095 -2.94 -64.48 -21.59
N THR A 1096 -3.86 -64.35 -20.65
CA THR A 1096 -3.68 -63.78 -19.31
C THR A 1096 -4.51 -64.57 -18.29
N ARG A 1097 -4.47 -64.16 -17.01
CA ARG A 1097 -5.43 -64.64 -16.01
C ARG A 1097 -6.90 -64.27 -16.29
N ALA A 1098 -7.18 -63.41 -17.28
CA ALA A 1098 -8.53 -62.92 -17.59
C ALA A 1098 -9.16 -63.58 -18.83
N GLY A 1099 -8.37 -64.24 -19.68
CA GLY A 1099 -8.86 -64.87 -20.91
C GLY A 1099 -7.74 -65.37 -21.82
N ALA A 1100 -8.14 -66.05 -22.90
CA ALA A 1100 -7.23 -66.65 -23.87
C ALA A 1100 -7.73 -66.43 -25.32
N TYR A 1101 -6.81 -66.55 -26.28
CA TYR A 1101 -7.04 -66.53 -27.72
C TYR A 1101 -6.16 -67.62 -28.34
N PHE A 1102 -6.71 -68.35 -29.32
CA PHE A 1102 -5.99 -69.31 -30.13
C PHE A 1102 -6.55 -69.24 -31.56
N ALA A 1103 -5.68 -69.03 -32.56
CA ALA A 1103 -6.07 -69.15 -33.96
C ALA A 1103 -4.86 -69.39 -34.88
N PRO A 1104 -5.01 -70.22 -35.94
CA PRO A 1104 -4.03 -70.26 -37.02
C PRO A 1104 -4.06 -68.94 -37.82
N VAL A 1105 -2.88 -68.42 -38.15
CA VAL A 1105 -2.67 -67.17 -38.90
C VAL A 1105 -1.63 -67.40 -39.99
N SER A 1106 -1.94 -66.95 -41.21
CA SER A 1106 -0.97 -66.89 -42.31
C SER A 1106 -0.26 -65.54 -42.28
N LEU A 1107 1.07 -65.56 -42.18
CA LEU A 1107 1.94 -64.38 -42.17
C LEU A 1107 2.81 -64.40 -43.43
N VAL A 1108 2.23 -63.94 -44.55
CA VAL A 1108 2.90 -63.85 -45.86
C VAL A 1108 3.36 -62.44 -46.23
N THR A 1109 2.88 -61.42 -45.50
CA THR A 1109 3.29 -60.02 -45.63
C THR A 1109 3.31 -59.37 -44.25
N SER A 1110 4.25 -58.45 -44.01
CA SER A 1110 4.32 -57.70 -42.75
C SER A 1110 3.08 -56.82 -42.52
N GLY A 1111 2.63 -56.68 -41.28
CA GLY A 1111 1.42 -55.89 -40.98
C GLY A 1111 0.98 -55.91 -39.51
N ARG A 1112 -0.25 -55.43 -39.25
CA ARG A 1112 -0.83 -55.35 -37.90
C ARG A 1112 -1.88 -56.44 -37.65
N ARG A 1113 -1.82 -57.04 -36.46
CA ARG A 1113 -2.73 -58.08 -35.96
C ARG A 1113 -3.06 -57.81 -34.48
N ASP A 1114 -4.09 -57.00 -34.23
CA ASP A 1114 -4.64 -56.89 -32.88
C ASP A 1114 -5.33 -58.20 -32.45
N VAL A 1115 -5.24 -58.55 -31.17
CA VAL A 1115 -5.75 -59.80 -30.59
C VAL A 1115 -6.65 -59.44 -29.41
N THR A 1116 -7.89 -59.95 -29.40
CA THR A 1116 -8.79 -59.78 -28.25
C THR A 1116 -9.00 -61.13 -27.58
N LEU A 1117 -8.69 -61.20 -26.29
CA LEU A 1117 -8.83 -62.41 -25.48
C LEU A 1117 -10.31 -62.72 -25.23
N VAL A 1118 -10.67 -64.00 -25.25
CA VAL A 1118 -12.00 -64.50 -24.88
C VAL A 1118 -11.99 -64.91 -23.40
N GLY A 1119 -13.00 -64.48 -22.65
CA GLY A 1119 -13.09 -64.74 -21.21
C GLY A 1119 -13.38 -66.21 -20.90
N SER A 1120 -12.46 -66.88 -20.19
CA SER A 1120 -12.58 -68.29 -19.81
C SER A 1120 -13.51 -68.48 -18.60
N SER A 1121 -14.69 -69.05 -18.81
CA SER A 1121 -15.73 -69.18 -17.78
C SER A 1121 -15.65 -70.45 -16.90
N ASN A 1122 -14.76 -71.40 -17.21
CA ASN A 1122 -14.56 -72.63 -16.44
C ASN A 1122 -13.07 -72.92 -16.22
N THR A 1123 -12.69 -73.24 -14.98
CA THR A 1123 -11.36 -73.80 -14.66
C THR A 1123 -11.34 -75.30 -14.96
N VAL A 1124 -10.54 -75.73 -15.94
CA VAL A 1124 -10.29 -77.16 -16.20
C VAL A 1124 -9.13 -77.63 -15.32
N GLY A 1125 -9.38 -78.61 -14.46
CA GLY A 1125 -8.38 -79.17 -13.53
C GLY A 1125 -7.78 -80.47 -14.05
N TRP A 1126 -6.56 -80.39 -14.59
CA TRP A 1126 -5.81 -81.56 -15.05
C TRP A 1126 -4.89 -82.13 -13.95
N LYS A 1127 -4.51 -83.41 -14.06
CA LYS A 1127 -3.39 -84.00 -13.32
C LYS A 1127 -2.31 -84.43 -14.29
N ALA A 1128 -1.18 -83.73 -14.27
CA ALA A 1128 0.03 -84.15 -14.95
C ALA A 1128 0.70 -85.30 -14.20
N TYR A 1129 1.23 -86.27 -14.95
CA TYR A 1129 2.11 -87.33 -14.47
C TYR A 1129 3.34 -87.37 -15.37
N ARG A 1130 4.47 -87.84 -14.86
CA ARG A 1130 5.69 -88.04 -15.66
C ARG A 1130 5.76 -89.51 -16.04
N ASP A 1131 5.57 -89.82 -17.32
CA ASP A 1131 6.02 -91.10 -17.86
C ASP A 1131 7.56 -91.04 -17.91
N THR A 1132 8.22 -91.97 -17.20
CA THR A 1132 9.69 -92.02 -17.13
C THR A 1132 10.30 -93.15 -17.95
N ASN A 1133 9.48 -93.96 -18.62
CA ASN A 1133 9.91 -95.17 -19.33
C ASN A 1133 9.31 -95.32 -20.75
N GLY A 1134 8.39 -94.44 -21.14
CA GLY A 1134 7.83 -94.34 -22.49
C GLY A 1134 6.71 -95.33 -22.80
N ASN A 1135 6.07 -95.92 -21.79
CA ASN A 1135 5.04 -96.96 -21.99
C ASN A 1135 3.59 -96.43 -22.08
N GLY A 1136 3.36 -95.14 -21.84
CA GLY A 1136 2.03 -94.52 -21.91
C GLY A 1136 1.13 -94.74 -20.69
N ALA A 1137 1.65 -95.28 -19.59
CA ALA A 1137 0.94 -95.49 -18.33
C ALA A 1137 1.54 -94.65 -17.18
N ALA A 1138 0.80 -94.51 -16.07
CA ALA A 1138 1.20 -93.66 -14.95
C ALA A 1138 2.07 -94.42 -13.93
N ASP A 1139 3.36 -94.09 -13.86
CA ASP A 1139 4.32 -94.63 -12.88
C ASP A 1139 3.89 -94.34 -11.42
N PRO A 1140 3.76 -95.36 -10.54
CA PRO A 1140 3.30 -95.17 -9.16
C PRO A 1140 4.42 -94.70 -8.21
N GLY A 1141 5.01 -93.52 -8.45
CA GLY A 1141 6.09 -92.98 -7.61
C GLY A 1141 6.30 -91.47 -7.69
N ARG A 1142 6.14 -90.77 -6.55
CA ARG A 1142 6.30 -89.32 -6.32
C ARG A 1142 5.31 -88.41 -7.07
N ARG A 1143 4.65 -87.50 -6.33
CA ARG A 1143 3.98 -86.32 -6.91
C ARG A 1143 5.01 -85.26 -7.25
N SER A 1144 5.03 -84.77 -8.49
CA SER A 1144 5.76 -83.55 -8.86
C SER A 1144 5.05 -82.30 -8.34
N ARG A 1145 5.81 -81.24 -8.06
CA ARG A 1145 5.31 -79.86 -8.24
C ARG A 1145 5.39 -79.54 -9.73
N ALA A 1146 4.41 -78.84 -10.28
CA ALA A 1146 4.33 -78.59 -11.72
C ALA A 1146 5.45 -77.64 -12.22
N PRO A 1147 6.20 -78.03 -13.25
CA PRO A 1147 6.96 -77.10 -14.08
C PRO A 1147 6.06 -76.46 -15.15
N THR A 1148 6.48 -75.31 -15.70
CA THR A 1148 5.75 -74.56 -16.73
C THR A 1148 6.23 -74.89 -18.15
N SER A 1149 5.98 -76.13 -18.59
CA SER A 1149 6.10 -76.52 -19.99
C SER A 1149 5.23 -77.76 -20.25
N ILE A 1150 4.61 -77.88 -21.44
CA ILE A 1150 3.72 -78.98 -21.81
C ILE A 1150 4.18 -79.59 -23.13
N CYS A 1151 4.90 -80.71 -23.05
CA CYS A 1151 5.08 -81.64 -24.16
C CYS A 1151 5.03 -83.09 -23.63
N GLY A 1152 4.41 -84.00 -24.37
CA GLY A 1152 4.42 -85.43 -24.07
C GLY A 1152 3.54 -85.89 -22.90
N MET A 1153 2.23 -85.61 -22.91
CA MET A 1153 1.27 -86.23 -21.97
C MET A 1153 0.00 -86.72 -22.68
N ILE A 1154 -0.46 -87.91 -22.29
CA ILE A 1154 -1.76 -88.50 -22.69
C ILE A 1154 -2.84 -87.97 -21.72
N LEU A 1155 -4.04 -87.67 -22.25
CA LEU A 1155 -5.13 -87.06 -21.49
C LEU A 1155 -6.43 -87.87 -21.61
N GLU A 1156 -7.02 -88.30 -20.49
CA GLU A 1156 -8.37 -88.86 -20.44
C GLU A 1156 -9.39 -87.87 -19.83
N PRO A 1157 -10.60 -87.74 -20.40
CA PRO A 1157 -11.66 -86.88 -19.86
C PRO A 1157 -12.59 -87.62 -18.88
N MET A 1158 -12.99 -86.95 -17.80
CA MET A 1158 -14.14 -87.35 -16.97
C MET A 1158 -15.21 -86.26 -16.95
N CYS A 1159 -16.48 -86.64 -17.15
CA CYS A 1159 -17.63 -85.76 -17.01
C CYS A 1159 -18.70 -86.39 -16.11
N SER A 1160 -19.10 -85.67 -15.06
CA SER A 1160 -20.49 -85.73 -14.58
C SER A 1160 -20.87 -84.44 -13.84
N SER A 1161 -22.16 -84.13 -13.81
CA SER A 1161 -22.72 -82.92 -13.21
C SER A 1161 -23.78 -83.28 -12.17
N ARG A 1162 -23.92 -82.51 -11.07
CA ARG A 1162 -25.13 -81.70 -10.71
C ARG A 1162 -24.99 -81.05 -9.29
N PRO A 1163 -25.84 -80.08 -8.88
CA PRO A 1163 -25.31 -78.81 -8.36
C PRO A 1163 -26.02 -78.20 -7.11
N ARG A 1164 -25.67 -76.92 -6.81
CA ARG A 1164 -26.40 -75.91 -5.98
C ARG A 1164 -26.28 -76.03 -4.43
N PRO A 1165 -26.59 -74.97 -3.63
CA PRO A 1165 -26.09 -73.59 -3.77
C PRO A 1165 -25.85 -72.85 -2.40
N ARG A 1166 -25.11 -71.73 -2.40
CA ARG A 1166 -25.35 -70.58 -1.48
C ARG A 1166 -24.70 -69.29 -2.01
N ALA A 1167 -25.10 -68.13 -1.47
CA ALA A 1167 -25.07 -66.86 -2.21
C ALA A 1167 -24.33 -65.67 -1.54
N THR A 1168 -23.62 -64.92 -2.38
CA THR A 1168 -23.43 -63.45 -2.42
C THR A 1168 -23.32 -62.61 -1.13
N SER A 1169 -22.15 -62.02 -0.91
CA SER A 1169 -21.92 -60.55 -0.82
C SER A 1169 -20.40 -60.30 -0.86
N ARG A 1170 -19.82 -59.62 -1.86
CA ARG A 1170 -19.81 -58.18 -2.22
C ARG A 1170 -19.14 -57.26 -1.19
N SER A 1171 -18.07 -56.61 -1.64
CA SER A 1171 -17.31 -55.55 -0.96
C SER A 1171 -17.28 -54.26 -1.80
N ARG A 1172 -17.08 -53.12 -1.10
CA ARG A 1172 -16.98 -51.68 -1.49
C ARG A 1172 -17.91 -50.88 -0.56
N SER A 1173 -17.56 -49.69 -0.07
CA SER A 1173 -16.30 -48.92 -0.14
C SER A 1173 -16.33 -47.81 0.92
N SER A 1174 -15.18 -47.40 1.45
CA SER A 1174 -15.05 -46.22 2.32
C SER A 1174 -14.67 -44.97 1.51
N PRO A 1175 -15.12 -43.78 1.95
CA PRO A 1175 -14.14 -42.80 2.44
C PRO A 1175 -14.56 -42.05 3.72
N THR A 1176 -13.61 -41.27 4.23
CA THR A 1176 -13.64 -40.31 5.36
C THR A 1176 -14.96 -39.58 5.66
N GLY A 1177 -15.33 -39.52 6.95
CA GLY A 1177 -16.38 -38.62 7.48
C GLY A 1177 -15.83 -37.45 8.30
N PRO A 1178 -16.69 -36.65 8.97
CA PRO A 1178 -16.43 -36.38 10.40
C PRO A 1178 -17.69 -36.17 11.31
N THR A 1179 -17.43 -36.10 12.63
CA THR A 1179 -18.20 -35.47 13.73
C THR A 1179 -19.15 -36.27 14.66
N ARG A 1180 -18.91 -36.05 15.98
CA ARG A 1180 -19.82 -35.90 17.16
C ARG A 1180 -20.97 -36.90 17.47
N GLY A 1181 -20.94 -37.44 18.68
CA GLY A 1181 -22.08 -38.05 19.43
C GLY A 1181 -21.69 -38.43 20.87
N ALA A 1182 -22.62 -38.46 21.85
CA ALA A 1182 -22.29 -38.71 23.27
C ALA A 1182 -23.49 -39.20 24.12
N ARG A 1183 -23.24 -39.98 25.21
CA ARG A 1183 -23.78 -39.85 26.61
C ARG A 1183 -23.52 -41.12 27.51
N PRO A 1184 -23.59 -40.99 28.87
CA PRO A 1184 -23.19 -42.00 29.91
C PRO A 1184 -24.46 -42.63 30.62
N PRO A 1185 -24.52 -43.25 31.85
CA PRO A 1185 -23.57 -43.21 33.02
C PRO A 1185 -23.54 -44.39 34.07
N ARG A 1186 -22.75 -44.17 35.17
CA ARG A 1186 -22.80 -44.75 36.55
C ARG A 1186 -22.35 -46.21 36.81
N ASP A 1187 -21.77 -46.59 37.96
CA ASP A 1187 -21.28 -45.86 39.18
C ASP A 1187 -19.85 -46.39 39.61
N THR A 1188 -19.35 -46.73 40.83
CA THR A 1188 -19.82 -46.87 42.25
C THR A 1188 -18.63 -46.69 43.26
N ARG A 1189 -18.58 -47.37 44.44
CA ARG A 1189 -17.68 -47.20 45.64
C ARG A 1189 -17.57 -48.53 46.47
N PRO A 1190 -16.88 -48.70 47.66
CA PRO A 1190 -16.28 -47.71 48.62
C PRO A 1190 -15.01 -48.02 49.50
N ALA A 1191 -14.36 -46.95 49.99
CA ALA A 1191 -13.88 -46.63 51.39
C ALA A 1191 -12.87 -47.54 52.18
N PRO A 1192 -12.27 -47.10 53.34
CA PRO A 1192 -12.33 -45.82 54.12
C PRO A 1192 -10.98 -45.03 54.07
N SER A 1193 -10.40 -44.24 55.01
CA SER A 1193 -10.56 -43.70 56.42
C SER A 1193 -9.45 -42.59 56.63
N ARG A 1194 -9.33 -41.59 57.53
CA ARG A 1194 -10.00 -40.79 58.63
C ARG A 1194 -9.12 -39.46 58.78
N ARG A 1195 -9.00 -38.55 59.79
CA ARG A 1195 -9.48 -38.31 61.19
C ARG A 1195 -9.25 -36.82 61.72
N ARG A 1196 -10.23 -35.87 61.67
CA ARG A 1196 -10.22 -34.47 62.26
C ARG A 1196 -9.22 -33.44 61.62
N LEU A 1197 -9.26 -32.08 61.74
CA LEU A 1197 -9.98 -31.00 62.51
C LEU A 1197 -9.40 -30.62 63.92
N PRO A 1198 -9.56 -29.40 64.54
CA PRO A 1198 -10.41 -28.18 64.29
C PRO A 1198 -9.61 -26.82 64.39
N ARG A 1199 -10.03 -25.54 64.69
CA ARG A 1199 -11.23 -24.62 64.56
C ARG A 1199 -10.82 -23.10 64.76
N PRO A 1200 -11.66 -22.06 64.49
CA PRO A 1200 -11.33 -20.59 64.47
C PRO A 1200 -12.27 -19.61 65.27
N CYS A 1201 -12.05 -18.26 65.20
CA CYS A 1201 -12.91 -17.10 65.63
C CYS A 1201 -12.29 -15.72 65.18
N ASN A 1202 -12.87 -14.48 65.16
CA ASN A 1202 -14.25 -13.89 65.16
C ASN A 1202 -14.26 -12.37 64.69
N ARG A 1203 -15.29 -11.55 65.01
CA ARG A 1203 -15.70 -10.19 64.52
C ARG A 1203 -15.26 -8.90 65.29
N SER A 1204 -15.30 -7.71 64.63
CA SER A 1204 -16.08 -6.45 64.98
C SER A 1204 -15.42 -5.04 64.72
N ARG A 1205 -16.21 -3.93 64.80
CA ARG A 1205 -15.89 -2.46 64.69
C ARG A 1205 -16.07 -1.75 66.09
N PRO A 1206 -15.92 -0.42 66.39
CA PRO A 1206 -15.68 0.81 65.56
C PRO A 1206 -14.77 1.98 66.12
N SER A 1207 -14.64 3.06 65.33
CA SER A 1207 -14.60 4.53 65.68
C SER A 1207 -13.59 5.25 66.64
N ARG A 1208 -12.94 6.29 66.07
CA ARG A 1208 -12.65 7.68 66.59
C ARG A 1208 -11.93 7.95 67.95
N SER A 1209 -10.72 8.55 67.84
CA SER A 1209 -10.35 9.95 68.24
C SER A 1209 -9.31 10.27 69.35
N ARG A 1210 -8.50 11.31 69.05
CA ARG A 1210 -7.83 12.36 69.89
C ARG A 1210 -6.82 12.03 71.03
N ARG A 1211 -5.64 12.66 70.88
CA ARG A 1211 -4.77 13.31 71.92
C ARG A 1211 -4.07 12.40 72.97
N SER A 1212 -2.92 12.75 73.58
CA SER A 1212 -1.91 13.80 73.32
C SER A 1212 -0.60 13.62 74.13
N SER A 1213 0.52 14.09 73.57
CA SER A 1213 1.69 14.73 74.23
C SER A 1213 2.46 14.05 75.38
N CYS A 1214 3.78 13.85 75.19
CA CYS A 1214 4.81 14.46 76.06
C CYS A 1214 6.23 14.49 75.45
N ARG A 1215 6.87 15.68 75.59
CA ARG A 1215 8.26 16.02 76.04
C ARG A 1215 9.32 14.90 76.20
N SER A 1216 10.63 15.10 76.06
CA SER A 1216 11.54 16.27 75.79
C SER A 1216 12.92 15.73 75.30
N ARG A 1217 13.98 16.46 74.87
CA ARG A 1217 14.62 17.76 75.24
C ARG A 1217 15.40 18.39 74.04
N GLY A 1218 15.88 19.63 74.19
CA GLY A 1218 16.97 20.24 73.38
C GLY A 1218 18.37 20.04 74.01
N PRO A 1219 19.43 20.85 73.72
CA PRO A 1219 19.36 22.31 73.47
C PRO A 1219 20.36 22.91 72.42
N SER A 1220 20.33 24.26 72.31
CA SER A 1220 21.41 25.22 71.90
C SER A 1220 21.99 25.24 70.46
N SER A 1221 22.50 26.36 69.91
CA SER A 1221 22.11 27.81 69.89
C SER A 1221 23.12 28.62 69.03
N TRP A 1222 22.93 29.96 68.92
CA TRP A 1222 23.72 30.95 68.13
C TRP A 1222 23.49 30.92 66.60
N GLY A 1223 23.51 32.03 65.84
CA GLY A 1223 23.64 33.46 66.16
C GLY A 1223 22.68 34.35 65.33
N ALA A 1224 22.73 35.69 65.43
CA ALA A 1224 21.68 36.60 64.93
C ALA A 1224 22.19 37.98 64.43
N ALA A 1225 21.24 38.85 64.01
CA ALA A 1225 21.35 40.26 63.56
C ALA A 1225 21.59 40.49 62.04
N ARG A 1226 21.05 41.54 61.36
CA ARG A 1226 20.04 42.58 61.73
C ARG A 1226 19.48 43.30 60.47
N SER A 1227 18.17 43.66 60.49
CA SER A 1227 17.47 44.90 60.03
C SER A 1227 18.03 45.80 58.87
N SER A 1228 17.25 46.51 58.04
CA SER A 1228 15.87 47.08 58.18
C SER A 1228 15.20 47.53 56.85
N THR A 1229 13.91 47.94 56.93
CA THR A 1229 13.18 48.99 56.13
C THR A 1229 12.95 48.86 54.59
N GLY A 1230 11.69 49.12 54.16
CA GLY A 1230 11.28 49.54 52.79
C GLY A 1230 10.68 50.97 52.82
N PRO A 1231 9.72 51.40 51.95
CA PRO A 1231 8.98 50.69 50.88
C PRO A 1231 8.76 51.53 49.56
N SER A 1232 7.67 51.24 48.82
CA SER A 1232 6.90 52.06 47.83
C SER A 1232 7.32 52.22 46.34
N GLU A 1233 6.42 51.73 45.46
CA GLU A 1233 5.78 52.32 44.26
C GLU A 1233 6.52 53.21 43.22
N SER A 1234 6.30 52.95 41.90
CA SER A 1234 6.00 53.92 40.80
C SER A 1234 6.17 53.30 39.38
N PRO A 1235 5.62 53.89 38.27
CA PRO A 1235 5.28 53.18 37.02
C PRO A 1235 6.03 53.66 35.73
N PRO A 1236 5.76 53.09 34.52
CA PRO A 1236 6.59 53.32 33.31
C PRO A 1236 6.14 54.51 32.40
N PRO A 1237 6.99 54.98 31.47
CA PRO A 1237 6.70 56.09 30.55
C PRO A 1237 5.98 55.68 29.26
N ARG A 1238 5.24 56.64 28.67
CA ARG A 1238 4.73 56.61 27.28
C ARG A 1238 5.72 57.32 26.34
N TRP A 1239 5.62 57.06 25.03
CA TRP A 1239 5.97 58.03 23.98
C TRP A 1239 5.02 57.93 22.77
N GLU A 1240 4.68 59.09 22.19
CA GLU A 1240 4.05 59.28 20.88
C GLU A 1240 4.89 60.30 20.09
N GLY A 1241 4.79 60.32 18.75
CA GLY A 1241 5.26 61.46 17.95
C GLY A 1241 5.83 61.14 16.56
N ALA A 1242 5.18 61.65 15.52
CA ALA A 1242 5.76 61.93 14.20
C ALA A 1242 5.80 63.45 13.99
N PRO A 1243 6.64 64.01 13.08
CA PRO A 1243 6.08 64.45 11.80
C PRO A 1243 7.03 64.55 10.56
N TRP A 1244 6.46 64.29 9.38
CA TRP A 1244 6.52 65.02 8.09
C TRP A 1244 7.78 65.72 7.49
N LEU A 1245 7.86 65.63 6.14
CA LEU A 1245 8.36 66.59 5.10
C LEU A 1245 9.84 66.62 4.59
N ARG A 1246 10.02 66.09 3.36
CA ARG A 1246 10.65 66.64 2.10
C ARG A 1246 11.39 68.01 2.11
N PRO A 1247 12.24 68.37 1.09
CA PRO A 1247 13.12 67.58 0.17
C PRO A 1247 14.46 68.31 -0.27
N ARG A 1248 15.13 67.79 -1.35
CA ARG A 1248 15.98 68.48 -2.38
C ARG A 1248 17.52 68.74 -2.18
N THR A 1249 18.31 68.16 -3.12
CA THR A 1249 19.52 68.73 -3.83
C THR A 1249 20.83 69.04 -3.06
N ARG A 1250 22.06 69.09 -3.63
CA ARG A 1250 22.61 68.81 -4.99
C ARG A 1250 24.16 68.51 -4.97
N ILE A 1251 24.62 67.55 -5.78
CA ILE A 1251 25.84 67.48 -6.65
C ILE A 1251 27.14 68.25 -6.24
N ARG A 1252 28.29 67.53 -6.15
CA ARG A 1252 29.56 67.73 -6.94
C ARG A 1252 30.64 66.65 -6.62
N THR A 1253 31.09 65.82 -7.59
CA THR A 1253 32.34 65.88 -8.44
C THR A 1253 33.68 65.79 -7.67
N ALA A 1254 34.74 65.06 -8.07
CA ALA A 1254 35.06 64.20 -9.25
C ALA A 1254 36.15 63.15 -8.83
N GLY A 1255 36.66 62.20 -9.64
CA GLY A 1255 36.51 61.88 -11.07
C GLY A 1255 37.04 60.46 -11.42
N ILE A 1256 36.89 59.95 -12.65
CA ILE A 1256 37.86 60.04 -13.79
C ILE A 1256 39.09 59.11 -13.56
N ARG A 1257 39.47 58.15 -14.41
CA ARG A 1257 39.09 57.58 -15.75
C ARG A 1257 39.86 56.22 -15.88
N CYS A 1258 39.84 55.32 -16.88
CA CYS A 1258 39.16 54.93 -18.15
C CYS A 1258 39.72 53.50 -18.50
N ALA A 1259 39.33 52.70 -19.50
CA ALA A 1259 38.19 52.51 -20.43
C ALA A 1259 38.36 51.05 -20.99
N SER A 1260 37.33 50.33 -21.48
CA SER A 1260 36.77 50.47 -22.84
C SER A 1260 35.38 49.82 -23.00
N SER A 1261 34.79 49.93 -24.19
CA SER A 1261 33.44 49.50 -24.60
C SER A 1261 33.51 48.94 -26.05
N PRO A 1262 32.45 48.38 -26.69
CA PRO A 1262 31.01 48.69 -26.54
C PRO A 1262 30.03 47.48 -26.48
N ALA A 1263 28.74 47.80 -26.45
CA ALA A 1263 27.55 46.93 -26.53
C ALA A 1263 27.06 46.82 -28.01
N PRO A 1264 25.81 46.38 -28.39
CA PRO A 1264 24.62 45.99 -27.60
C PRO A 1264 23.79 44.79 -28.16
N MET A 1265 22.55 44.65 -27.66
CA MET A 1265 21.42 43.78 -28.09
C MET A 1265 21.44 42.32 -27.62
N GLY A 1266 20.25 41.86 -27.23
CA GLY A 1266 19.95 40.60 -26.53
C GLY A 1266 18.85 40.83 -25.50
#